data_AF-A0A7V6LGW2-F1
#
_entry.id   AF-A0A7V6LGW2-F1
#
_cell.length_a   1.000
_cell.length_b   1.000
_cell.length_c   1.000
_cell.angle_alpha   90.00
_cell.angle_beta   90.00
_cell.angle_gamma   90.00
#
_symmetry.space_group_name_H-M   'P 1'
#
loop_
_entity.id
_entity.type
_entity.pdbx_description
1 polymer ?
#
loop_
_entity_poly.entity_id
_entity_poly.type
_entity_poly.pdbx_seq_one_letter_code
_entity_poly.pdbx_strand_id
1 'polypeptide(L)'
;MRMMGWIAGIVGCVAVACGATLQDEARGALLQHVRAIDSGGAPGVVLCVGSNAFPLVGAACGQSVQPVAAASHYGQGRVVAVGHPSFYTEGVAKADTAIFIRNAVRWLGKGQSDVVVMVYRDAAMTRALSGIEGLNVREIPSLDALTARSVLAAYPDSLKGDDVERVRAFITGGGGLLASGIGWGWQQVTGGKSLATENLFNRLLGPAGLFINDDFANRTDPEGYRTDREIPAAVNATEALRLAVAGGVTDRATLRQISHTLCAARAVLPPEPCALSTALKTLADSPAAAKLPTPDAPLTAADIAARLALIDHQRAWRAKPLDLWAAHPAAAVYPGLPPRNAPRGRRVVAVNLDVPRWRSTGLYAVAGEPVTVELPAGAEKLGLKLRIGTTTCDNTRHDEWRRAPKVDVTVPLNATRVEFASPFGGLIYVVVPDKVEAAERIVRVTLRNACQTIWFKKGRDTVAAWRTTMRALPSPWAEIESDKVILTVPSEAVRGLEDPLALLEFWDRIADQDARLTGLPPERRSPERFCADVQLCAGWMHAGYPIMIPTVTAPDLVNLAKLREKGDWGFFHELGHNHQNGDWTFHGTGEVTVNFFTLYNMEHACGIPPRKTRMGEPGIQKTVRKWVAEGKSHEAWCRDPFLALEVFVRLQQTYGWQAFERLFAEYRTLEPAQRPKNDADKRDQWAIRFSRITGHNIASVFDAWQIPLTEAARSACAAFPAPSDLRLFADVRDSSEKQPSAE
;
A
#
# COMPACT_ATOMS: atom_id res chain seq x y z
N MET A 1 50.04 0.64 15.31
CA MET A 1 51.14 -0.26 15.72
C MET A 1 50.52 -1.63 15.98
N ARG A 2 51.01 -2.63 15.24
CA ARG A 2 50.72 -4.08 15.23
C ARG A 2 49.82 -4.66 16.33
N MET A 3 48.72 -5.30 15.90
CA MET A 3 48.42 -6.70 16.25
C MET A 3 47.44 -7.30 15.22
N MET A 4 47.95 -7.45 13.98
CA MET A 4 47.45 -8.47 13.06
C MET A 4 48.23 -9.74 13.38
N GLY A 5 47.52 -10.85 13.64
CA GLY A 5 48.12 -12.15 13.44
C GLY A 5 47.34 -13.35 13.98
N TRP A 6 46.84 -14.16 13.03
CA TRP A 6 46.70 -15.62 13.09
C TRP A 6 45.76 -16.14 14.20
N ILE A 7 44.48 -16.45 13.92
CA ILE A 7 43.99 -17.75 13.42
C ILE A 7 42.60 -17.51 12.78
N ALA A 8 42.49 -17.57 11.45
CA ALA A 8 41.25 -17.85 10.68
C ALA A 8 41.53 -17.81 9.16
N GLY A 9 42.66 -18.37 8.72
CA GLY A 9 42.98 -18.55 7.31
C GLY A 9 42.98 -20.04 7.00
N ILE A 10 42.40 -20.45 5.88
CA ILE A 10 42.34 -21.81 5.32
C ILE A 10 41.13 -22.67 5.75
N VAL A 11 40.67 -22.67 7.01
CA VAL A 11 39.45 -23.44 7.39
C VAL A 11 38.14 -22.71 7.00
N GLY A 12 38.14 -21.36 6.98
CA GLY A 12 36.95 -20.56 6.64
C GLY A 12 36.61 -20.49 5.15
N CYS A 13 37.60 -20.53 4.24
CA CYS A 13 37.34 -20.49 2.79
C CYS A 13 36.81 -21.83 2.26
N VAL A 14 37.32 -22.95 2.77
CA VAL A 14 36.90 -24.30 2.33
C VAL A 14 35.48 -24.63 2.80
N ALA A 15 35.10 -24.25 4.02
CA ALA A 15 33.74 -24.46 4.53
C ALA A 15 32.69 -23.61 3.79
N VAL A 16 33.04 -22.36 3.42
CA VAL A 16 32.15 -21.48 2.63
C VAL A 16 32.02 -21.99 1.19
N ALA A 17 33.11 -22.43 0.56
CA ALA A 17 33.08 -23.00 -0.79
C ALA A 17 32.27 -24.31 -0.86
N CYS A 18 32.45 -25.21 0.12
CA CYS A 18 31.72 -26.48 0.21
C CYS A 18 30.22 -26.28 0.49
N GLY A 19 29.87 -25.28 1.32
CA GLY A 19 28.48 -24.89 1.57
C GLY A 19 27.79 -24.33 0.32
N ALA A 20 28.48 -23.50 -0.47
CA ALA A 20 27.97 -22.95 -1.71
C ALA A 20 27.69 -24.05 -2.76
N THR A 21 28.62 -25.00 -2.94
CA THR A 21 28.41 -26.13 -3.87
C THR A 21 27.22 -27.01 -3.49
N LEU A 22 26.99 -27.26 -2.19
CA LEU A 22 25.83 -28.04 -1.74
C LEU A 22 24.50 -27.31 -1.97
N GLN A 23 24.47 -25.97 -1.84
CA GLN A 23 23.29 -25.17 -2.13
C GLN A 23 22.98 -25.13 -3.63
N ASP A 24 24.01 -25.02 -4.47
CA ASP A 24 23.87 -25.03 -5.93
C ASP A 24 23.34 -26.38 -6.43
N GLU A 25 23.86 -27.49 -5.90
CA GLU A 25 23.34 -28.84 -6.19
C GLU A 25 21.87 -29.00 -5.75
N ALA A 26 21.54 -28.54 -4.53
CA ALA A 26 20.18 -28.60 -4.03
C ALA A 26 19.22 -27.74 -4.85
N ARG A 27 19.63 -26.51 -5.22
CA ARG A 27 18.87 -25.62 -6.10
C ARG A 27 18.66 -26.25 -7.47
N GLY A 28 19.70 -26.86 -8.06
CA GLY A 28 19.61 -27.58 -9.32
C GLY A 28 18.60 -28.73 -9.28
N ALA A 29 18.61 -29.53 -8.21
CA ALA A 29 17.64 -30.61 -8.01
C ALA A 29 16.21 -30.09 -7.83
N LEU A 30 16.01 -28.99 -7.11
CA LEU A 30 14.69 -28.39 -6.87
C LEU A 30 14.09 -27.76 -8.13
N LEU A 31 14.91 -27.16 -8.99
CA LEU A 31 14.50 -26.45 -10.20
C LEU A 31 14.63 -27.28 -11.48
N GLN A 32 14.93 -28.58 -11.35
CA GLN A 32 15.08 -29.46 -12.49
C GLN A 32 13.80 -29.49 -13.35
N HIS A 33 13.92 -29.07 -14.61
CA HIS A 33 12.80 -28.93 -15.57
C HIS A 33 11.73 -27.91 -15.16
N VAL A 34 12.09 -26.90 -14.37
CA VAL A 34 11.20 -25.79 -13.99
C VAL A 34 11.71 -24.50 -14.63
N ARG A 35 10.96 -23.92 -15.56
CA ARG A 35 11.31 -22.62 -16.20
C ARG A 35 10.73 -21.44 -15.43
N ALA A 36 9.52 -21.61 -14.92
CA ALA A 36 8.85 -20.62 -14.10
C ALA A 36 7.88 -21.27 -13.11
N ILE A 37 7.62 -20.59 -11.99
CA ILE A 37 6.54 -20.92 -11.05
C ILE A 37 5.55 -19.76 -10.99
N ASP A 38 4.28 -20.02 -10.71
CA ASP A 38 3.27 -18.97 -10.51
C ASP A 38 2.27 -19.39 -9.43
N SER A 39 1.89 -18.43 -8.58
CA SER A 39 0.84 -18.64 -7.58
C SER A 39 -0.55 -18.27 -8.14
N GLY A 40 -0.59 -17.48 -9.21
CA GLY A 40 -1.81 -16.86 -9.71
C GLY A 40 -2.27 -15.62 -8.92
N GLY A 41 -1.62 -15.31 -7.80
CA GLY A 41 -1.83 -14.10 -7.01
C GLY A 41 -0.57 -13.24 -6.94
N ALA A 42 -0.51 -12.37 -5.93
CA ALA A 42 0.63 -11.49 -5.64
C ALA A 42 1.44 -12.05 -4.45
N PRO A 43 2.45 -12.90 -4.65
CA PRO A 43 3.30 -13.40 -3.58
C PRO A 43 4.08 -12.30 -2.87
N GLY A 44 4.44 -12.57 -1.62
CA GLY A 44 5.45 -11.83 -0.87
C GLY A 44 6.83 -12.46 -1.00
N VAL A 45 7.74 -11.99 -0.15
CA VAL A 45 9.15 -12.41 -0.12
C VAL A 45 9.41 -13.43 0.99
N VAL A 46 10.30 -14.40 0.71
CA VAL A 46 10.90 -15.33 1.66
C VAL A 46 12.41 -15.02 1.76
N LEU A 47 12.80 -14.22 2.74
CA LEU A 47 14.17 -13.80 3.00
C LEU A 47 15.04 -14.98 3.45
N CYS A 48 16.31 -14.96 3.02
CA CYS A 48 17.34 -15.92 3.41
C CYS A 48 18.35 -15.28 4.36
N VAL A 49 18.62 -15.95 5.48
CA VAL A 49 19.55 -15.52 6.53
C VAL A 49 20.46 -16.69 6.90
N GLY A 50 21.77 -16.43 6.99
CA GLY A 50 22.75 -17.44 7.38
C GLY A 50 23.10 -18.42 6.27
N SER A 51 23.98 -19.38 6.59
CA SER A 51 24.53 -20.34 5.62
C SER A 51 23.63 -21.54 5.31
N ASN A 52 22.53 -21.71 6.04
CA ASN A 52 21.64 -22.86 5.85
C ASN A 52 20.52 -22.56 4.84
N ALA A 53 20.13 -21.29 4.72
CA ALA A 53 19.05 -20.84 3.84
C ALA A 53 19.61 -20.28 2.53
N PHE A 54 18.97 -20.65 1.42
CA PHE A 54 19.35 -20.21 0.08
C PHE A 54 18.13 -19.97 -0.82
N PRO A 55 18.21 -18.97 -1.71
CA PRO A 55 17.10 -18.62 -2.58
C PRO A 55 16.93 -19.66 -3.69
N LEU A 56 15.69 -19.89 -4.11
CA LEU A 56 15.33 -20.77 -5.24
C LEU A 56 14.84 -19.95 -6.44
N VAL A 57 13.92 -19.01 -6.24
CA VAL A 57 13.36 -18.20 -7.33
C VAL A 57 13.34 -16.74 -6.92
N GLY A 58 14.04 -15.91 -7.68
CA GLY A 58 14.11 -14.46 -7.46
C GLY A 58 12.97 -13.74 -8.17
N ALA A 59 12.44 -12.72 -7.51
CA ALA A 59 11.44 -11.81 -8.03
C ALA A 59 11.91 -10.36 -7.91
N ALA A 60 11.31 -9.48 -8.70
CA ALA A 60 11.58 -8.06 -8.59
C ALA A 60 10.83 -7.47 -7.39
N CYS A 61 11.56 -6.89 -6.44
CA CYS A 61 11.02 -6.08 -5.35
C CYS A 61 11.56 -4.66 -5.51
N GLY A 62 10.73 -3.77 -6.07
CA GLY A 62 11.22 -2.49 -6.59
C GLY A 62 12.32 -2.70 -7.63
N GLN A 63 13.51 -2.17 -7.38
CA GLN A 63 14.69 -2.34 -8.23
C GLN A 63 15.72 -3.34 -7.64
N SER A 64 15.33 -4.12 -6.64
CA SER A 64 16.12 -5.20 -6.02
C SER A 64 15.53 -6.57 -6.38
N VAL A 65 16.32 -7.62 -6.17
CA VAL A 65 15.87 -9.01 -6.26
C VAL A 65 15.58 -9.53 -4.87
N GLN A 66 14.45 -10.21 -4.68
CA GLN A 66 14.12 -10.93 -3.45
C GLN A 66 13.50 -12.29 -3.75
N PRO A 67 13.65 -13.32 -2.89
CA PRO A 67 13.15 -14.64 -3.21
C PRO A 67 11.64 -14.72 -3.02
N VAL A 68 10.91 -15.26 -4.00
CA VAL A 68 9.53 -15.76 -3.82
C VAL A 68 9.50 -17.22 -3.40
N ALA A 69 10.61 -17.93 -3.58
CA ALA A 69 10.82 -19.28 -3.10
C ALA A 69 12.24 -19.42 -2.56
N ALA A 70 12.39 -20.10 -1.43
CA ALA A 70 13.66 -20.35 -0.77
C ALA A 70 13.67 -21.73 -0.10
N ALA A 71 14.85 -22.28 0.14
CA ALA A 71 15.02 -23.53 0.86
C ALA A 71 15.99 -23.36 2.02
N SER A 72 15.92 -24.28 2.98
CA SER A 72 16.88 -24.33 4.08
C SER A 72 17.06 -25.73 4.65
N HIS A 73 18.23 -25.98 5.23
CA HIS A 73 18.44 -27.08 6.16
C HIS A 73 18.12 -26.65 7.59
N TYR A 74 17.32 -27.44 8.31
CA TYR A 74 16.93 -27.12 9.67
C TYR A 74 17.08 -28.34 10.60
N GLY A 75 18.11 -28.30 11.45
CA GLY A 75 18.55 -29.49 12.19
C GLY A 75 18.95 -30.59 11.20
N GLN A 76 18.37 -31.78 11.35
CA GLN A 76 18.57 -32.88 10.40
C GLN A 76 17.57 -32.86 9.23
N GLY A 77 16.60 -31.94 9.24
CA GLY A 77 15.54 -31.83 8.24
C GLY A 77 15.81 -30.80 7.15
N ARG A 78 14.80 -30.61 6.30
CA ARG A 78 14.83 -29.70 5.16
C ARG A 78 13.52 -28.94 5.05
N VAL A 79 13.57 -27.72 4.54
CA VAL A 79 12.41 -26.84 4.34
C VAL A 79 12.46 -26.26 2.94
N VAL A 80 11.32 -26.25 2.25
CA VAL A 80 11.07 -25.44 1.05
C VAL A 80 9.92 -24.51 1.37
N ALA A 81 10.11 -23.21 1.17
CA ALA A 81 9.15 -22.18 1.50
C ALA A 81 8.85 -21.28 0.30
N VAL A 82 7.58 -20.90 0.15
CA VAL A 82 7.10 -20.00 -0.91
C VAL A 82 6.31 -18.81 -0.35
N GLY A 83 6.37 -17.68 -1.05
CA GLY A 83 5.80 -16.39 -0.64
C GLY A 83 4.29 -16.25 -0.77
N HIS A 84 3.54 -17.32 -1.02
CA HIS A 84 2.07 -17.30 -1.07
C HIS A 84 1.48 -18.71 -0.90
N PRO A 85 0.38 -18.88 -0.14
CA PRO A 85 -0.28 -20.19 -0.04
C PRO A 85 -0.79 -20.71 -1.39
N SER A 86 -1.24 -19.82 -2.29
CA SER A 86 -1.71 -20.20 -3.63
C SER A 86 -0.73 -20.94 -4.53
N PHE A 87 0.58 -20.93 -4.25
CA PHE A 87 1.50 -21.83 -4.96
C PHE A 87 1.12 -23.30 -4.78
N TYR A 88 0.51 -23.68 -3.65
CA TYR A 88 0.08 -25.05 -3.35
C TYR A 88 -1.43 -25.27 -3.55
N THR A 89 -2.15 -24.29 -4.11
CA THR A 89 -3.56 -24.41 -4.52
C THR A 89 -3.73 -24.03 -5.99
N GLU A 90 -4.13 -22.79 -6.31
CA GLU A 90 -4.43 -22.37 -7.68
C GLU A 90 -3.18 -22.40 -8.59
N GLY A 91 -2.01 -22.18 -8.03
CA GLY A 91 -0.73 -22.16 -8.71
C GLY A 91 -0.28 -23.52 -9.23
N VAL A 92 -0.80 -24.64 -8.69
CA VAL A 92 -0.44 -26.00 -9.13
C VAL A 92 -0.69 -26.19 -10.63
N ALA A 93 -1.74 -25.56 -11.16
CA ALA A 93 -2.11 -25.62 -12.58
C ALA A 93 -1.40 -24.56 -13.46
N LYS A 94 -0.48 -23.77 -12.90
CA LYS A 94 0.15 -22.64 -13.59
C LYS A 94 1.65 -22.85 -13.76
N ALA A 95 2.16 -22.46 -14.93
CA ALA A 95 3.56 -22.61 -15.31
C ALA A 95 4.08 -24.04 -15.00
N ASP A 96 5.31 -24.16 -14.49
CA ASP A 96 5.91 -25.44 -14.13
C ASP A 96 5.80 -25.73 -12.61
N THR A 97 4.82 -25.11 -11.92
CA THR A 97 4.70 -25.15 -10.44
C THR A 97 4.47 -26.57 -9.90
N ALA A 98 3.70 -27.42 -10.58
CA ALA A 98 3.52 -28.81 -10.19
C ALA A 98 4.85 -29.61 -10.23
N ILE A 99 5.70 -29.34 -11.23
CA ILE A 99 7.03 -29.96 -11.37
C ILE A 99 7.93 -29.51 -10.21
N PHE A 100 7.93 -28.22 -9.90
CA PHE A 100 8.64 -27.65 -8.76
C PHE A 100 8.23 -28.30 -7.44
N ILE A 101 6.93 -28.46 -7.18
CA ILE A 101 6.42 -29.08 -5.95
C ILE A 101 6.86 -30.55 -5.85
N ARG A 102 6.82 -31.30 -6.95
CA ARG A 102 7.29 -32.70 -6.97
C ARG A 102 8.77 -32.80 -6.65
N ASN A 103 9.59 -31.93 -7.23
CA ASN A 103 11.02 -31.87 -6.93
C ASN A 103 11.27 -31.49 -5.46
N ALA A 104 10.49 -30.54 -4.93
CA ALA A 104 10.54 -30.15 -3.53
C ALA A 104 10.23 -31.33 -2.59
N VAL A 105 9.14 -32.07 -2.83
CA VAL A 105 8.78 -33.25 -2.02
C VAL A 105 9.88 -34.30 -2.05
N ARG A 106 10.46 -34.59 -3.23
CA ARG A 106 11.57 -35.54 -3.35
C ARG A 106 12.81 -35.10 -2.57
N TRP A 107 13.17 -33.83 -2.66
CA TRP A 107 14.32 -33.26 -1.95
C TRP A 107 14.10 -33.24 -0.42
N LEU A 108 12.90 -32.86 0.01
CA LEU A 108 12.47 -32.86 1.42
C LEU A 108 12.48 -34.27 2.01
N GLY A 109 12.00 -35.26 1.25
CA GLY A 109 12.02 -36.68 1.61
C GLY A 109 13.39 -37.36 1.44
N LYS A 110 14.46 -36.60 1.17
CA LYS A 110 15.84 -37.11 1.01
C LYS A 110 15.97 -38.23 -0.02
N GLY A 111 15.16 -38.17 -1.09
CA GLY A 111 15.17 -39.14 -2.18
C GLY A 111 14.47 -40.47 -1.88
N GLN A 112 13.80 -40.62 -0.74
CA GLN A 112 12.95 -41.77 -0.45
C GLN A 112 11.76 -41.81 -1.43
N SER A 113 11.41 -43.01 -1.90
CA SER A 113 10.35 -43.22 -2.90
C SER A 113 8.96 -43.40 -2.30
N ASP A 114 8.85 -43.64 -0.99
CA ASP A 114 7.60 -43.91 -0.26
C ASP A 114 7.14 -42.75 0.63
N VAL A 115 7.58 -41.52 0.32
CA VAL A 115 7.26 -40.32 1.09
C VAL A 115 5.78 -39.99 0.99
N VAL A 116 5.14 -39.76 2.14
CA VAL A 116 3.75 -39.28 2.21
C VAL A 116 3.73 -37.78 2.49
N VAL A 117 3.07 -37.02 1.62
CA VAL A 117 2.80 -35.60 1.83
C VAL A 117 1.59 -35.49 2.75
N MET A 118 1.82 -35.12 4.01
CA MET A 118 0.78 -34.91 5.00
C MET A 118 0.37 -33.45 5.02
N VAL A 119 -0.91 -33.17 4.78
CA VAL A 119 -1.47 -31.82 4.79
C VAL A 119 -2.24 -31.60 6.08
N TYR A 120 -1.87 -30.61 6.89
CA TYR A 120 -2.53 -30.37 8.17
C TYR A 120 -3.76 -29.47 8.01
N ARG A 121 -4.95 -30.08 8.07
CA ARG A 121 -6.27 -29.41 8.11
C ARG A 121 -6.49 -28.38 6.99
N ASP A 122 -6.12 -28.74 5.77
CA ASP A 122 -6.34 -27.90 4.58
C ASP A 122 -6.81 -28.76 3.40
N ALA A 123 -8.13 -28.85 3.23
CA ALA A 123 -8.76 -29.62 2.16
C ALA A 123 -8.52 -29.01 0.77
N ALA A 124 -8.29 -27.69 0.67
CA ALA A 124 -8.02 -27.04 -0.62
C ALA A 124 -6.62 -27.42 -1.12
N MET A 125 -5.61 -27.29 -0.24
CA MET A 125 -4.24 -27.72 -0.51
C MET A 125 -4.17 -29.23 -0.75
N THR A 126 -4.88 -30.04 0.04
CA THR A 126 -4.93 -31.50 -0.15
C THR A 126 -5.42 -31.86 -1.55
N ARG A 127 -6.53 -31.28 -2.00
CA ARG A 127 -7.07 -31.54 -3.35
C ARG A 127 -6.10 -31.12 -4.45
N ALA A 128 -5.51 -29.94 -4.33
CA ALA A 128 -4.58 -29.43 -5.33
C ALA A 128 -3.31 -30.29 -5.43
N LEU A 129 -2.68 -30.63 -4.30
CA LEU A 129 -1.48 -31.46 -4.27
C LEU A 129 -1.74 -32.91 -4.72
N SER A 130 -2.92 -33.46 -4.40
CA SER A 130 -3.31 -34.80 -4.86
C SER A 130 -3.46 -34.90 -6.38
N GLY A 131 -3.66 -33.76 -7.06
CA GLY A 131 -3.70 -33.68 -8.52
C GLY A 131 -2.33 -33.75 -9.19
N ILE A 132 -1.23 -33.70 -8.43
CA ILE A 132 0.13 -33.79 -8.96
C ILE A 132 0.52 -35.27 -9.10
N GLU A 133 0.77 -35.70 -10.33
CA GLU A 133 1.20 -37.07 -10.63
C GLU A 133 2.47 -37.45 -9.85
N GLY A 134 2.41 -38.61 -9.19
CA GLY A 134 3.51 -39.19 -8.43
C GLY A 134 3.60 -38.74 -6.97
N LEU A 135 2.67 -37.92 -6.46
CA LEU A 135 2.60 -37.59 -5.04
C LEU A 135 1.57 -38.45 -4.31
N ASN A 136 1.96 -38.99 -3.15
CA ASN A 136 1.05 -39.62 -2.20
C ASN A 136 0.65 -38.59 -1.14
N VAL A 137 -0.55 -38.03 -1.26
CA VAL A 137 -1.02 -36.92 -0.42
C VAL A 137 -2.14 -37.37 0.50
N ARG A 138 -2.07 -36.97 1.76
CA ARG A 138 -3.09 -37.29 2.77
C ARG A 138 -3.34 -36.10 3.71
N GLU A 139 -4.60 -35.74 3.89
CA GLU A 139 -4.99 -34.81 4.94
C GLU A 139 -4.89 -35.49 6.32
N ILE A 140 -4.34 -34.78 7.31
CA ILE A 140 -4.20 -35.26 8.68
C ILE A 140 -4.95 -34.33 9.66
N PRO A 141 -5.76 -34.90 10.58
CA PRO A 141 -6.48 -34.11 11.58
C PRO A 141 -5.60 -33.74 12.79
N SER A 142 -4.49 -34.47 13.01
CA SER A 142 -3.52 -34.27 14.09
C SER A 142 -2.10 -34.46 13.58
N LEU A 143 -1.16 -33.69 14.14
CA LEU A 143 0.28 -33.81 13.89
C LEU A 143 0.88 -35.12 14.43
N ASP A 144 0.16 -35.86 15.28
CA ASP A 144 0.61 -37.17 15.78
C ASP A 144 0.72 -38.23 14.67
N ALA A 145 0.13 -37.96 13.50
CA ALA A 145 0.26 -38.81 12.31
C ALA A 145 1.63 -38.67 11.62
N LEU A 146 2.43 -37.66 11.96
CA LEU A 146 3.74 -37.42 11.35
C LEU A 146 4.71 -38.57 11.68
N THR A 147 5.40 -39.06 10.65
CA THR A 147 6.44 -40.09 10.76
C THR A 147 7.74 -39.61 10.13
N ALA A 148 8.87 -40.28 10.42
CA ALA A 148 10.16 -39.95 9.82
C ALA A 148 10.19 -40.00 8.28
N ARG A 149 9.18 -40.63 7.63
CA ARG A 149 9.00 -40.71 6.16
C ARG A 149 7.94 -39.75 5.62
N SER A 150 7.58 -38.72 6.39
CA SER A 150 6.56 -37.74 6.01
C SER A 150 7.20 -36.45 5.51
N VAL A 151 6.51 -35.78 4.58
CA VAL A 151 6.70 -34.36 4.31
C VAL A 151 5.44 -33.65 4.76
N LEU A 152 5.55 -32.72 5.70
CA LEU A 152 4.42 -31.88 6.10
C LEU A 152 4.25 -30.76 5.08
N ALA A 153 3.05 -30.57 4.55
CA ALA A 153 2.67 -29.35 3.83
C ALA A 153 1.76 -28.51 4.73
N ALA A 154 2.14 -27.26 4.97
CA ALA A 154 1.42 -26.39 5.88
C ALA A 154 1.58 -24.90 5.54
N TYR A 155 0.56 -24.13 5.89
CA TYR A 155 0.63 -22.68 6.05
C TYR A 155 0.90 -22.39 7.54
N PRO A 156 2.14 -22.06 7.97
CA PRO A 156 2.46 -21.99 9.40
C PRO A 156 1.58 -21.01 10.19
N ASP A 157 1.07 -19.95 9.56
CA ASP A 157 0.19 -18.98 10.22
C ASP A 157 -1.24 -19.51 10.49
N SER A 158 -1.61 -20.70 9.99
CA SER A 158 -2.82 -21.42 10.41
C SER A 158 -2.61 -22.35 11.62
N LEU A 159 -1.36 -22.52 12.07
CA LEU A 159 -1.03 -23.38 13.21
C LEU A 159 -1.44 -22.73 14.54
N LYS A 160 -1.53 -23.55 15.59
CA LYS A 160 -1.58 -23.08 16.98
C LYS A 160 -0.18 -22.94 17.55
N GLY A 161 -0.03 -22.20 18.65
CA GLY A 161 1.26 -22.00 19.32
C GLY A 161 1.99 -23.30 19.68
N ASP A 162 1.29 -24.27 20.27
CA ASP A 162 1.88 -25.57 20.64
C ASP A 162 2.21 -26.44 19.40
N ASP A 163 1.44 -26.28 18.32
CA ASP A 163 1.68 -26.98 17.05
C ASP A 163 3.00 -26.52 16.42
N VAL A 164 3.39 -25.25 16.57
CA VAL A 164 4.67 -24.74 16.06
C VAL A 164 5.86 -25.50 16.63
N GLU A 165 5.88 -25.77 17.94
CA GLU A 165 7.00 -26.48 18.55
C GLU A 165 7.02 -27.98 18.19
N ARG A 166 5.85 -28.60 18.00
CA ARG A 166 5.76 -29.97 17.47
C ARG A 166 6.29 -30.06 16.06
N VAL A 167 5.90 -29.13 15.18
CA VAL A 167 6.40 -29.06 13.81
C VAL A 167 7.90 -28.79 13.80
N ARG A 168 8.40 -27.91 14.68
CA ARG A 168 9.83 -27.65 14.84
C ARG A 168 10.59 -28.94 15.18
N ALA A 169 10.14 -29.69 16.18
CA ALA A 169 10.78 -30.94 16.59
C ALA A 169 10.78 -31.99 15.47
N PHE A 170 9.68 -32.06 14.71
CA PHE A 170 9.59 -32.93 13.55
C PHE A 170 10.64 -32.59 12.48
N ILE A 171 10.79 -31.32 12.12
CA ILE A 171 11.76 -30.88 11.12
C ILE A 171 13.18 -31.12 11.64
N THR A 172 13.51 -30.64 12.84
CA THR A 172 14.87 -30.76 13.38
C THR A 172 15.28 -32.22 13.61
N GLY A 173 14.31 -33.12 13.86
CA GLY A 173 14.49 -34.57 13.93
C GLY A 173 14.69 -35.27 12.58
N GLY A 174 14.57 -34.57 11.45
CA GLY A 174 14.87 -35.11 10.12
C GLY A 174 13.74 -35.06 9.10
N GLY A 175 12.55 -34.59 9.50
CA GLY A 175 11.39 -34.44 8.63
C GLY A 175 11.53 -33.31 7.60
N GLY A 176 10.67 -33.35 6.58
CA GLY A 176 10.59 -32.32 5.54
C GLY A 176 9.38 -31.41 5.72
N LEU A 177 9.53 -30.11 5.48
CA LEU A 177 8.42 -29.14 5.47
C LEU A 177 8.31 -28.41 4.13
N LEU A 178 7.13 -28.46 3.54
CA LEU A 178 6.68 -27.63 2.43
C LEU A 178 5.83 -26.49 3.00
N ALA A 179 6.43 -25.31 3.19
CA ALA A 179 5.83 -24.16 3.85
C ALA A 179 5.38 -23.10 2.84
N SER A 180 4.36 -22.32 3.21
CA SER A 180 3.98 -21.09 2.52
C SER A 180 3.80 -19.94 3.50
N GLY A 181 3.99 -18.70 3.08
CA GLY A 181 3.85 -17.52 3.93
C GLY A 181 3.62 -16.25 3.10
N ILE A 182 2.79 -15.31 3.57
CA ILE A 182 2.49 -14.06 2.85
C ILE A 182 2.52 -12.87 3.81
N GLY A 183 3.72 -12.35 4.10
CA GLY A 183 3.89 -11.38 5.20
C GLY A 183 3.14 -10.06 4.99
N TRP A 184 3.10 -9.54 3.76
CA TRP A 184 2.34 -8.32 3.43
C TRP A 184 0.83 -8.51 3.65
N GLY A 185 0.27 -9.64 3.19
CA GLY A 185 -1.16 -9.93 3.33
C GLY A 185 -1.53 -10.21 4.79
N TRP A 186 -0.65 -10.90 5.51
CA TRP A 186 -0.80 -11.16 6.93
C TRP A 186 -0.85 -9.88 7.76
N GLN A 187 0.02 -8.89 7.47
CA GLN A 187 -0.01 -7.62 8.20
C GLN A 187 -1.30 -6.83 7.98
N GLN A 188 -1.89 -6.88 6.79
CA GLN A 188 -3.14 -6.18 6.48
C GLN A 188 -4.31 -6.67 7.33
N VAL A 189 -4.36 -7.96 7.64
CA VAL A 189 -5.51 -8.58 8.35
C VAL A 189 -5.31 -8.72 9.85
N THR A 190 -4.09 -8.54 10.36
CA THR A 190 -3.79 -8.78 11.78
C THR A 190 -3.89 -7.55 12.67
N GLY A 191 -4.17 -6.37 12.11
CA GLY A 191 -4.39 -5.16 12.90
C GLY A 191 -3.12 -4.61 13.55
N GLY A 192 -1.95 -4.79 12.92
CA GLY A 192 -0.68 -4.21 13.36
C GLY A 192 0.21 -5.13 14.19
N LYS A 193 -0.05 -6.44 14.18
CA LYS A 193 0.86 -7.43 14.78
C LYS A 193 2.24 -7.41 14.12
N SER A 194 3.25 -7.76 14.88
CA SER A 194 4.65 -7.73 14.46
C SER A 194 5.07 -9.03 13.76
N LEU A 195 5.61 -8.90 12.54
CA LEU A 195 6.24 -10.02 11.83
C LEU A 195 7.46 -10.58 12.58
N ALA A 196 8.10 -9.78 13.43
CA ALA A 196 9.28 -10.20 14.17
C ALA A 196 8.98 -11.06 15.41
N THR A 197 7.79 -10.91 16.00
CA THR A 197 7.46 -11.52 17.31
C THR A 197 6.19 -12.35 17.31
N GLU A 198 5.23 -12.07 16.42
CA GLU A 198 3.89 -12.67 16.47
C GLU A 198 3.55 -13.55 15.26
N ASN A 199 4.28 -13.44 14.16
CA ASN A 199 4.07 -14.26 12.97
C ASN A 199 4.62 -15.69 13.17
N LEU A 200 3.79 -16.70 12.90
CA LEU A 200 4.12 -18.10 13.20
C LEU A 200 5.08 -18.70 12.18
N PHE A 201 5.02 -18.25 10.91
CA PHE A 201 6.03 -18.60 9.92
C PHE A 201 7.43 -18.20 10.41
N ASN A 202 7.61 -16.94 10.79
CA ASN A 202 8.91 -16.42 11.26
C ASN A 202 9.35 -17.06 12.58
N ARG A 203 8.42 -17.35 13.50
CA ARG A 203 8.75 -18.08 14.74
C ARG A 203 9.19 -19.52 14.45
N LEU A 204 8.55 -20.21 13.52
CA LEU A 204 8.89 -21.59 13.16
C LEU A 204 10.20 -21.65 12.38
N LEU A 205 10.36 -20.81 11.35
CA LEU A 205 11.41 -20.94 10.34
C LEU A 205 12.55 -19.92 10.47
N GLY A 206 12.42 -18.92 11.34
CA GLY A 206 13.48 -17.97 11.62
C GLY A 206 14.80 -18.63 12.07
N PRO A 207 14.78 -19.64 12.97
CA PRO A 207 15.99 -20.39 13.30
C PRO A 207 16.56 -21.24 12.16
N ALA A 208 15.75 -21.53 11.13
CA ALA A 208 16.20 -22.12 9.87
C ALA A 208 16.76 -21.06 8.89
N GLY A 209 16.73 -19.77 9.24
CA GLY A 209 17.17 -18.69 8.37
C GLY A 209 16.16 -18.27 7.30
N LEU A 210 14.89 -18.65 7.43
CA LEU A 210 13.83 -18.26 6.50
C LEU A 210 12.83 -17.33 7.19
N PHE A 211 12.58 -16.17 6.60
CA PHE A 211 11.63 -15.18 7.13
C PHE A 211 10.74 -14.64 6.02
N ILE A 212 9.47 -14.36 6.31
CA ILE A 212 8.61 -13.52 5.47
C ILE A 212 8.62 -12.08 5.99
N ASN A 213 8.63 -11.13 5.05
CA ASN A 213 8.48 -9.71 5.33
C ASN A 213 7.23 -9.13 4.64
N ASP A 214 7.07 -7.82 4.71
CA ASP A 214 5.93 -7.09 4.18
C ASP A 214 6.09 -6.65 2.71
N ASP A 215 7.14 -7.11 2.02
CA ASP A 215 7.37 -6.78 0.62
C ASP A 215 6.43 -7.54 -0.32
N PHE A 216 6.14 -6.88 -1.45
CA PHE A 216 5.45 -7.48 -2.59
C PHE A 216 6.47 -7.94 -3.63
N ALA A 217 6.26 -9.12 -4.19
CA ALA A 217 7.12 -9.65 -5.23
C ALA A 217 6.44 -9.55 -6.61
N ASN A 218 7.00 -8.70 -7.48
CA ASN A 218 6.51 -8.54 -8.84
C ASN A 218 6.97 -9.69 -9.73
N ARG A 219 6.07 -10.13 -10.62
CA ARG A 219 6.37 -11.13 -11.66
C ARG A 219 7.59 -10.73 -12.47
N THR A 220 8.36 -11.72 -12.87
CA THR A 220 9.51 -11.51 -13.75
C THR A 220 9.19 -11.79 -15.21
N ASP A 221 8.02 -12.37 -15.48
CA ASP A 221 7.48 -12.69 -16.80
C ASP A 221 5.94 -12.75 -16.74
N PRO A 222 5.20 -12.49 -17.84
CA PRO A 222 3.75 -12.72 -17.88
C PRO A 222 3.32 -14.11 -17.39
N GLU A 223 4.12 -15.15 -17.67
CA GLU A 223 3.84 -16.54 -17.26
C GLU A 223 4.12 -16.80 -15.77
N GLY A 224 4.81 -15.90 -15.06
CA GLY A 224 5.07 -16.03 -13.62
C GLY A 224 6.46 -15.55 -13.17
N TYR A 225 7.13 -16.39 -12.39
CA TYR A 225 8.44 -16.13 -11.79
C TYR A 225 9.49 -17.08 -12.38
N ARG A 226 10.32 -16.55 -13.27
CA ARG A 226 11.41 -17.25 -13.94
C ARG A 226 12.48 -17.77 -12.98
N THR A 227 12.94 -18.99 -13.21
CA THR A 227 13.95 -19.70 -12.40
C THR A 227 15.38 -19.49 -12.89
N ASP A 228 15.55 -19.02 -14.13
CA ASP A 228 16.83 -18.84 -14.83
C ASP A 228 17.47 -17.46 -14.63
N ARG A 229 16.85 -16.59 -13.83
CA ARG A 229 17.42 -15.29 -13.50
C ARG A 229 18.56 -15.43 -12.51
N GLU A 230 19.63 -14.68 -12.75
CA GLU A 230 20.73 -14.52 -11.81
C GLU A 230 20.21 -13.97 -10.48
N ILE A 231 20.59 -14.63 -9.38
CA ILE A 231 20.25 -14.19 -8.04
C ILE A 231 21.53 -13.64 -7.39
N PRO A 232 21.62 -12.33 -7.11
CA PRO A 232 22.80 -11.75 -6.47
C PRO A 232 23.07 -12.40 -5.12
N ALA A 233 24.35 -12.60 -4.78
CA ALA A 233 24.75 -13.18 -3.50
C ALA A 233 24.21 -12.37 -2.29
N ALA A 234 24.10 -11.04 -2.45
CA ALA A 234 23.53 -10.10 -1.49
C ALA A 234 22.01 -10.27 -1.24
N VAL A 235 21.34 -11.23 -1.87
CA VAL A 235 19.98 -11.65 -1.50
C VAL A 235 19.97 -12.40 -0.16
N ASN A 236 21.07 -13.08 0.20
CA ASN A 236 21.24 -13.62 1.55
C ASN A 236 21.72 -12.51 2.49
N ALA A 237 21.01 -12.28 3.60
CA ALA A 237 21.30 -11.18 4.52
C ALA A 237 22.68 -11.27 5.18
N THR A 238 23.21 -12.49 5.39
CA THR A 238 24.56 -12.67 5.95
C THR A 238 25.62 -12.25 4.93
N GLU A 239 25.40 -12.55 3.65
CA GLU A 239 26.31 -12.16 2.58
C GLU A 239 26.22 -10.67 2.27
N ALA A 240 25.00 -10.11 2.27
CA ALA A 240 24.79 -8.67 2.18
C ALA A 240 25.54 -7.92 3.29
N LEU A 241 25.50 -8.43 4.53
CA LEU A 241 26.21 -7.85 5.66
C LEU A 241 27.73 -7.93 5.45
N ARG A 242 28.24 -9.08 4.98
CA ARG A 242 29.66 -9.27 4.68
C ARG A 242 30.14 -8.24 3.66
N LEU A 243 29.39 -8.03 2.59
CA LEU A 243 29.69 -7.03 1.56
C LEU A 243 29.62 -5.60 2.10
N ALA A 244 28.62 -5.29 2.93
CA ALA A 244 28.49 -3.97 3.56
C ALA A 244 29.68 -3.64 4.47
N VAL A 245 30.13 -4.60 5.29
CA VAL A 245 31.23 -4.42 6.25
C VAL A 245 32.60 -4.41 5.56
N ALA A 246 32.80 -5.25 4.54
CA ALA A 246 34.06 -5.28 3.80
C ALA A 246 34.36 -3.92 3.13
N GLY A 247 33.31 -3.17 2.77
CA GLY A 247 33.43 -1.93 2.03
C GLY A 247 33.90 -2.16 0.58
N GLY A 248 34.01 -1.09 -0.21
CA GLY A 248 34.51 -1.14 -1.58
C GLY A 248 33.46 -1.41 -2.67
N VAL A 249 32.23 -1.80 -2.31
CA VAL A 249 31.10 -1.82 -3.26
C VAL A 249 30.72 -0.38 -3.59
N THR A 250 30.81 -0.02 -4.87
CA THR A 250 30.48 1.33 -5.37
C THR A 250 29.37 1.32 -6.42
N ASP A 251 29.06 0.16 -6.99
CA ASP A 251 28.01 0.05 -7.98
C ASP A 251 26.63 0.20 -7.31
N ARG A 252 25.78 1.01 -7.94
CA ARG A 252 24.50 1.41 -7.35
C ARG A 252 23.53 0.23 -7.20
N ALA A 253 23.57 -0.72 -8.11
CA ALA A 253 22.66 -1.87 -8.11
C ALA A 253 22.95 -2.80 -6.93
N THR A 254 24.22 -3.13 -6.68
CA THR A 254 24.63 -3.97 -5.55
C THR A 254 24.42 -3.25 -4.23
N LEU A 255 24.74 -1.95 -4.13
CA LEU A 255 24.43 -1.16 -2.92
C LEU A 255 22.93 -1.17 -2.60
N ARG A 256 22.08 -1.03 -3.62
CA ARG A 256 20.63 -1.16 -3.46
C ARG A 256 20.23 -2.53 -2.97
N GLN A 257 20.74 -3.59 -3.59
CA GLN A 257 20.46 -4.97 -3.18
C GLN A 257 20.85 -5.21 -1.71
N ILE A 258 22.06 -4.80 -1.32
CA ILE A 258 22.57 -4.92 0.05
C ILE A 258 21.66 -4.15 1.01
N SER A 259 21.43 -2.86 0.74
CA SER A 259 20.63 -1.99 1.61
C SER A 259 19.22 -2.53 1.82
N HIS A 260 18.54 -2.91 0.74
CA HIS A 260 17.19 -3.46 0.78
C HIS A 260 17.15 -4.76 1.58
N THR A 261 18.07 -5.70 1.34
CA THR A 261 18.13 -6.99 2.04
C THR A 261 18.39 -6.82 3.53
N LEU A 262 19.34 -5.96 3.92
CA LEU A 262 19.65 -5.72 5.33
C LEU A 262 18.51 -5.00 6.07
N CYS A 263 17.86 -4.02 5.43
CA CYS A 263 16.70 -3.33 6.00
C CYS A 263 15.52 -4.31 6.19
N ALA A 264 15.23 -5.12 5.17
CA ALA A 264 14.18 -6.13 5.19
C ALA A 264 14.42 -7.18 6.28
N ALA A 265 15.64 -7.73 6.35
CA ALA A 265 16.02 -8.68 7.40
C ALA A 265 15.90 -8.03 8.78
N ARG A 266 16.40 -6.80 8.96
CA ARG A 266 16.33 -6.12 10.24
C ARG A 266 14.89 -5.97 10.72
N ALA A 267 13.95 -5.65 9.83
CA ALA A 267 12.53 -5.44 10.18
C ALA A 267 11.85 -6.68 10.78
N VAL A 268 12.27 -7.88 10.39
CA VAL A 268 11.63 -9.16 10.77
C VAL A 268 12.45 -10.01 11.75
N LEU A 269 13.70 -9.64 12.02
CA LEU A 269 14.50 -10.34 13.03
C LEU A 269 13.88 -10.20 14.43
N PRO A 270 13.87 -11.30 15.22
CA PRO A 270 13.34 -11.30 16.58
C PRO A 270 14.18 -10.40 17.51
N PRO A 271 13.64 -10.00 18.67
CA PRO A 271 14.34 -9.14 19.61
C PRO A 271 15.53 -9.85 20.29
N GLU A 272 15.51 -11.19 20.39
CA GLU A 272 16.60 -11.97 20.93
C GLU A 272 17.87 -11.79 20.07
N PRO A 273 19.02 -11.42 20.68
CA PRO A 273 20.24 -11.20 19.92
C PRO A 273 20.73 -12.46 19.21
N CYS A 274 21.02 -12.33 17.91
CA CYS A 274 21.76 -13.30 17.11
C CYS A 274 22.97 -12.61 16.45
N ALA A 275 23.86 -13.39 15.82
CA ALA A 275 25.05 -12.85 15.17
C ALA A 275 24.71 -11.75 14.13
N LEU A 276 23.67 -11.97 13.32
CA LEU A 276 23.23 -10.98 12.34
C LEU A 276 22.66 -9.72 13.00
N SER A 277 21.77 -9.85 14.00
CA SER A 277 21.18 -8.67 14.66
C SER A 277 22.23 -7.84 15.39
N THR A 278 23.22 -8.49 16.00
CA THR A 278 24.34 -7.81 16.68
C THR A 278 25.19 -7.04 15.67
N ALA A 279 25.56 -7.65 14.54
CA ALA A 279 26.35 -6.97 13.52
C ALA A 279 25.58 -5.83 12.83
N LEU A 280 24.28 -6.00 12.57
CA LEU A 280 23.41 -4.92 12.09
C LEU A 280 23.35 -3.76 13.09
N LYS A 281 23.26 -4.06 14.39
CA LYS A 281 23.31 -3.05 15.44
C LYS A 281 24.66 -2.32 15.47
N THR A 282 25.77 -3.03 15.30
CA THR A 282 27.10 -2.40 15.19
C THR A 282 27.18 -1.44 13.99
N LEU A 283 26.62 -1.80 12.84
CA LEU A 283 26.52 -0.87 11.69
C LEU A 283 25.64 0.34 12.02
N ALA A 284 24.49 0.12 12.64
CA ALA A 284 23.55 1.18 13.05
C ALA A 284 24.09 2.10 14.15
N ASP A 285 25.11 1.67 14.90
CA ASP A 285 25.79 2.48 15.92
C ASP A 285 27.09 3.13 15.41
N SER A 286 27.48 2.85 14.16
CA SER A 286 28.68 3.42 13.58
C SER A 286 28.55 4.94 13.36
N PRO A 287 29.66 5.70 13.28
CA PRO A 287 29.60 7.14 12.98
C PRO A 287 28.84 7.49 11.69
N ALA A 288 28.83 6.58 10.71
CA ALA A 288 28.09 6.75 9.47
C ALA A 288 26.56 6.78 9.67
N ALA A 289 26.06 6.28 10.80
CA ALA A 289 24.65 6.30 11.15
C ALA A 289 24.11 7.70 11.50
N ALA A 290 24.99 8.66 11.80
CA ALA A 290 24.60 10.02 12.19
C ALA A 290 23.97 10.84 11.04
N LYS A 291 24.08 10.38 9.78
CA LYS A 291 23.50 11.08 8.63
C LYS A 291 21.97 11.06 8.71
N LEU A 292 21.34 12.20 8.47
CA LEU A 292 19.89 12.36 8.52
C LEU A 292 19.31 12.68 7.14
N PRO A 293 18.09 12.22 6.83
CA PRO A 293 17.44 12.48 5.55
C PRO A 293 16.89 13.90 5.48
N THR A 294 17.18 14.61 4.38
CA THR A 294 16.52 15.88 4.01
C THR A 294 16.07 15.86 2.54
N PRO A 295 15.20 16.79 2.10
CA PRO A 295 14.82 16.90 0.69
C PRO A 295 16.02 17.08 -0.26
N ASP A 296 17.01 17.86 0.16
CA ASP A 296 18.20 18.22 -0.63
C ASP A 296 19.34 17.20 -0.48
N ALA A 297 19.37 16.44 0.61
CA ALA A 297 20.34 15.39 0.90
C ALA A 297 19.62 14.14 1.39
N PRO A 298 18.94 13.38 0.50
CA PRO A 298 18.25 12.17 0.90
C PRO A 298 19.25 11.10 1.39
N LEU A 299 18.77 10.22 2.28
CA LEU A 299 19.47 8.96 2.52
C LEU A 299 19.21 8.02 1.35
N THR A 300 20.25 7.48 0.76
CA THR A 300 20.20 6.60 -0.41
C THR A 300 20.50 5.15 -0.01
N ALA A 301 20.48 4.22 -0.97
CA ALA A 301 20.96 2.85 -0.76
C ALA A 301 22.41 2.76 -0.24
N ALA A 302 23.26 3.76 -0.52
CA ALA A 302 24.63 3.78 -0.02
C ALA A 302 24.71 4.06 1.49
N ASP A 303 23.70 4.69 2.07
CA ASP A 303 23.67 5.14 3.46
C ASP A 303 23.16 4.03 4.41
N ILE A 304 23.69 2.81 4.26
CA ILE A 304 23.20 1.60 4.93
C ILE A 304 23.12 1.77 6.45
N ALA A 305 24.20 2.28 7.08
CA ALA A 305 24.25 2.50 8.53
C ALA A 305 23.16 3.46 9.02
N ALA A 306 22.98 4.60 8.36
CA ALA A 306 21.95 5.60 8.72
C ALA A 306 20.53 5.06 8.52
N ARG A 307 20.31 4.28 7.46
CA ARG A 307 19.01 3.65 7.20
C ARG A 307 18.66 2.62 8.27
N LEU A 308 19.61 1.77 8.64
CA LEU A 308 19.44 0.79 9.71
C LEU A 308 19.17 1.48 11.06
N ALA A 309 19.90 2.54 11.39
CA ALA A 309 19.69 3.30 12.63
C ALA A 309 18.29 3.91 12.73
N LEU A 310 17.77 4.49 11.64
CA LEU A 310 16.40 5.02 11.60
C LEU A 310 15.35 3.92 11.72
N ILE A 311 15.54 2.76 11.06
CA ILE A 311 14.65 1.60 11.22
C ILE A 311 14.65 1.10 12.67
N ASP A 312 15.83 1.00 13.28
CA ASP A 312 15.99 0.53 14.66
C ASP A 312 15.31 1.47 15.65
N HIS A 313 15.59 2.78 15.52
CA HIS A 313 14.91 3.78 16.30
C HIS A 313 13.39 3.67 16.10
N GLN A 314 12.93 3.62 14.84
CA GLN A 314 11.51 3.49 14.47
C GLN A 314 10.82 2.31 15.15
N ARG A 315 11.44 1.13 15.09
CA ARG A 315 10.90 -0.09 15.71
C ARG A 315 10.85 0.03 17.22
N ALA A 316 11.92 0.54 17.83
CA ALA A 316 12.02 0.66 19.28
C ALA A 316 10.92 1.55 19.86
N TRP A 317 10.70 2.75 19.29
CA TRP A 317 9.69 3.67 19.82
C TRP A 317 8.25 3.25 19.52
N ARG A 318 8.00 2.59 18.38
CA ARG A 318 6.67 2.07 18.05
C ARG A 318 6.30 0.83 18.86
N ALA A 319 7.27 0.05 19.31
CA ALA A 319 7.03 -1.09 20.20
C ALA A 319 6.64 -0.63 21.62
N LYS A 320 7.08 0.57 22.03
CA LYS A 320 6.78 1.17 23.33
C LYS A 320 6.36 2.63 23.19
N PRO A 321 5.20 2.89 22.55
CA PRO A 321 4.79 4.25 22.19
C PRO A 321 4.32 5.09 23.39
N LEU A 322 4.17 4.48 24.57
CA LEU A 322 3.84 5.16 25.83
C LEU A 322 5.08 5.47 26.69
N ASP A 323 6.26 4.95 26.33
CA ASP A 323 7.51 5.34 27.00
C ASP A 323 7.88 6.79 26.65
N LEU A 324 8.72 7.41 27.47
CA LEU A 324 9.30 8.72 27.15
C LEU A 324 10.47 8.56 26.19
N TRP A 325 10.35 9.18 25.02
CA TRP A 325 11.38 9.19 23.99
C TRP A 325 11.93 10.59 23.81
N ALA A 326 13.26 10.70 23.72
CA ALA A 326 13.90 11.96 23.37
C ALA A 326 13.53 12.40 21.96
N ALA A 327 13.65 13.71 21.69
CA ALA A 327 13.45 14.25 20.36
C ALA A 327 14.46 13.64 19.38
N HIS A 328 13.97 13.06 18.29
CA HIS A 328 14.82 12.58 17.21
C HIS A 328 15.25 13.78 16.34
N PRO A 329 16.54 13.93 15.99
CA PRO A 329 17.01 15.12 15.25
C PRO A 329 16.33 15.34 13.90
N ALA A 330 15.92 14.27 13.20
CA ALA A 330 15.17 14.36 11.94
C ALA A 330 13.78 15.04 12.07
N ALA A 331 13.27 15.21 13.30
CA ALA A 331 12.05 15.99 13.55
C ALA A 331 12.15 17.43 13.00
N ALA A 332 13.34 18.00 12.92
CA ALA A 332 13.56 19.34 12.36
C ALA A 332 13.23 19.44 10.87
N VAL A 333 13.36 18.33 10.12
CA VAL A 333 13.05 18.27 8.69
C VAL A 333 11.56 18.03 8.47
N TYR A 334 11.02 17.03 9.16
CA TYR A 334 9.60 16.69 9.08
C TYR A 334 9.18 15.95 10.36
N PRO A 335 8.07 16.34 11.00
CA PRO A 335 7.14 17.40 10.63
C PRO A 335 7.64 18.84 10.89
N GLY A 336 8.85 19.03 11.39
CA GLY A 336 9.39 20.34 11.76
C GLY A 336 9.25 20.62 13.26
N LEU A 337 9.93 21.67 13.73
CA LEU A 337 9.90 22.08 15.13
C LEU A 337 9.20 23.43 15.27
N PRO A 338 8.32 23.62 16.27
CA PRO A 338 7.87 24.95 16.62
C PRO A 338 9.05 25.77 17.18
N PRO A 339 8.95 27.11 17.17
CA PRO A 339 9.89 27.98 17.87
C PRO A 339 10.15 27.51 19.30
N ARG A 340 11.41 27.53 19.75
CA ARG A 340 11.81 26.99 21.06
C ARG A 340 11.01 27.57 22.23
N ASN A 341 10.67 28.86 22.14
CA ASN A 341 9.91 29.61 23.14
C ASN A 341 8.38 29.56 22.93
N ALA A 342 7.87 28.77 21.99
CA ALA A 342 6.43 28.62 21.80
C ALA A 342 5.78 28.10 23.10
N PRO A 343 4.71 28.74 23.61
CA PRO A 343 4.12 28.35 24.88
C PRO A 343 3.52 26.95 24.80
N ARG A 344 3.75 26.14 25.83
CA ARG A 344 3.09 24.86 26.04
C ARG A 344 1.80 25.12 26.82
N GLY A 345 0.66 24.80 26.21
CA GLY A 345 -0.64 25.17 26.72
C GLY A 345 -1.47 24.00 27.23
N ARG A 346 -2.68 24.35 27.69
CA ARG A 346 -3.79 23.44 27.96
C ARG A 346 -4.95 23.78 27.02
N ARG A 347 -5.62 22.78 26.46
CA ARG A 347 -6.85 22.94 25.69
C ARG A 347 -7.87 21.87 26.05
N VAL A 348 -9.13 22.25 26.14
CA VAL A 348 -10.25 21.30 26.20
C VAL A 348 -10.88 21.26 24.81
N VAL A 349 -10.96 20.07 24.22
CA VAL A 349 -11.54 19.83 22.90
C VAL A 349 -12.85 19.08 23.08
N ALA A 350 -13.93 19.62 22.52
CA ALA A 350 -15.21 18.92 22.40
C ALA A 350 -15.15 17.98 21.20
N VAL A 351 -15.17 16.67 21.47
CA VAL A 351 -15.09 15.61 20.47
C VAL A 351 -16.49 15.09 20.20
N ASN A 352 -17.01 15.33 19.00
CA ASN A 352 -18.28 14.76 18.56
C ASN A 352 -18.09 13.30 18.13
N LEU A 353 -18.74 12.38 18.83
CA LEU A 353 -18.68 10.94 18.60
C LEU A 353 -19.46 10.49 17.37
N ASP A 354 -20.39 11.31 16.86
CA ASP A 354 -21.13 11.02 15.63
C ASP A 354 -20.30 11.32 14.37
N VAL A 355 -19.14 11.98 14.50
CA VAL A 355 -18.24 12.25 13.38
C VAL A 355 -16.94 11.44 13.52
N PRO A 356 -16.86 10.26 12.89
CA PRO A 356 -15.76 9.32 13.06
C PRO A 356 -14.46 9.82 12.41
N ARG A 357 -13.40 9.02 12.54
CA ARG A 357 -12.03 9.29 12.06
C ARG A 357 -11.36 10.42 12.86
N TRP A 358 -10.47 11.19 12.22
CA TRP A 358 -9.58 12.12 12.92
C TRP A 358 -10.24 13.46 13.22
N ARG A 359 -10.32 13.82 14.49
CA ARG A 359 -10.76 15.13 14.98
C ARG A 359 -9.56 16.03 15.26
N SER A 360 -9.48 17.13 14.52
CA SER A 360 -8.48 18.18 14.73
C SER A 360 -8.60 18.80 16.12
N THR A 361 -7.45 19.06 16.75
CA THR A 361 -7.39 19.65 18.10
C THR A 361 -6.85 21.08 18.11
N GLY A 362 -6.25 21.52 17.00
CA GLY A 362 -5.50 22.76 16.94
C GLY A 362 -4.29 22.79 17.88
N LEU A 363 -3.69 21.64 18.13
CA LEU A 363 -2.47 21.49 18.92
C LEU A 363 -1.37 20.74 18.15
N TYR A 364 -0.14 21.08 18.48
CA TYR A 364 1.08 20.48 17.95
C TYR A 364 1.93 19.93 19.09
N ALA A 365 2.27 18.64 19.04
CA ALA A 365 3.19 18.00 19.96
C ALA A 365 4.62 18.37 19.61
N VAL A 366 5.38 18.89 20.58
CA VAL A 366 6.81 19.14 20.41
C VAL A 366 7.55 17.80 20.45
N ALA A 367 8.52 17.62 19.55
CA ALA A 367 9.33 16.43 19.49
C ALA A 367 9.97 16.11 20.86
N GLY A 368 9.74 14.89 21.34
CA GLY A 368 10.26 14.37 22.61
C GLY A 368 9.60 14.88 23.89
N GLU A 369 8.70 15.86 23.82
CA GLU A 369 7.95 16.33 25.00
C GLU A 369 6.67 15.52 25.15
N PRO A 370 6.34 15.03 26.36
CA PRO A 370 5.12 14.25 26.56
C PRO A 370 3.88 15.14 26.50
N VAL A 371 2.87 14.69 25.77
CA VAL A 371 1.53 15.28 25.79
C VAL A 371 0.67 14.49 26.78
N THR A 372 0.01 15.19 27.70
CA THR A 372 -0.95 14.57 28.62
C THR A 372 -2.36 14.72 28.04
N VAL A 373 -3.10 13.61 27.99
CA VAL A 373 -4.52 13.58 27.63
C VAL A 373 -5.33 13.09 28.81
N GLU A 374 -6.31 13.88 29.23
CA GLU A 374 -7.24 13.57 30.31
C GLU A 374 -8.65 13.39 29.72
N LEU A 375 -9.24 12.24 30.02
CA LEU A 375 -10.59 11.87 29.61
C LEU A 375 -11.57 12.00 30.79
N PRO A 376 -12.84 12.34 30.53
CA PRO A 376 -13.92 12.16 31.50
C PRO A 376 -14.05 10.68 31.89
N ALA A 377 -14.50 10.41 33.11
CA ALA A 377 -14.72 9.03 33.57
C ALA A 377 -15.70 8.28 32.65
N GLY A 378 -15.36 7.06 32.27
CA GLY A 378 -16.13 6.22 31.35
C GLY A 378 -15.74 6.40 29.88
N ALA A 379 -15.14 7.53 29.50
CA ALA A 379 -14.74 7.77 28.11
C ALA A 379 -13.58 6.87 27.67
N GLU A 380 -12.81 6.30 28.60
CA GLU A 380 -11.75 5.33 28.32
C GLU A 380 -12.26 4.02 27.69
N LYS A 381 -13.57 3.76 27.78
CA LYS A 381 -14.24 2.58 27.21
C LYS A 381 -14.77 2.81 25.79
N LEU A 382 -14.71 4.04 25.29
CA LEU A 382 -15.28 4.43 23.99
C LEU A 382 -14.41 4.04 22.79
N GLY A 383 -13.23 3.46 23.02
CA GLY A 383 -12.30 3.06 21.96
C GLY A 383 -11.64 4.24 21.24
N LEU A 384 -11.67 5.44 21.83
CA LEU A 384 -10.97 6.61 21.31
C LEU A 384 -9.46 6.33 21.23
N LYS A 385 -8.81 6.92 20.24
CA LYS A 385 -7.35 6.87 20.11
C LYS A 385 -6.79 8.28 19.98
N LEU A 386 -5.52 8.42 20.28
CA LEU A 386 -4.78 9.64 20.10
C LEU A 386 -3.75 9.44 19.01
N ARG A 387 -3.65 10.39 18.09
CA ARG A 387 -2.70 10.34 16.99
C ARG A 387 -1.82 11.58 16.99
N ILE A 388 -0.53 11.38 16.81
CA ILE A 388 0.43 12.43 16.46
C ILE A 388 0.92 12.17 15.04
N GLY A 389 0.87 13.21 14.21
CA GLY A 389 1.34 13.17 12.82
C GLY A 389 0.21 13.10 11.80
N THR A 390 0.40 13.83 10.69
CA THR A 390 -0.58 13.99 9.60
C THR A 390 -0.50 12.86 8.57
N THR A 391 0.70 12.36 8.32
CA THR A 391 0.97 11.39 7.24
C THR A 391 0.59 9.96 7.60
N THR A 392 0.06 9.21 6.64
CA THR A 392 -0.05 7.74 6.72
C THR A 392 1.09 7.03 5.98
N CYS A 393 1.90 7.76 5.22
CA CYS A 393 2.96 7.20 4.39
C CYS A 393 4.08 6.56 5.22
N ASP A 394 4.48 5.35 4.81
CA ASP A 394 5.70 4.69 5.25
C ASP A 394 6.68 4.66 4.07
N ASN A 395 7.81 5.37 4.21
CA ASN A 395 8.77 5.51 3.13
C ASN A 395 9.92 4.50 3.19
N THR A 396 9.89 3.53 4.13
CA THR A 396 10.99 2.56 4.34
C THR A 396 11.34 1.80 3.06
N ARG A 397 10.38 1.61 2.16
CA ARG A 397 10.52 0.89 0.88
C ARG A 397 11.09 1.73 -0.27
N HIS A 398 11.24 3.03 -0.12
CA HIS A 398 11.86 3.84 -1.16
C HIS A 398 13.37 3.60 -1.22
N ASP A 399 13.90 3.72 -2.43
CA ASP A 399 15.35 3.74 -2.68
C ASP A 399 16.05 4.93 -2.00
N GLU A 400 15.32 6.03 -1.81
CA GLU A 400 15.80 7.26 -1.19
C GLU A 400 14.81 7.79 -0.16
N TRP A 401 15.30 8.26 0.99
CA TRP A 401 14.49 8.87 2.05
C TRP A 401 14.81 10.36 2.17
N ARG A 402 13.82 11.21 1.89
CA ARG A 402 13.90 12.68 1.98
C ARG A 402 13.48 13.23 3.35
N ARG A 403 12.95 12.36 4.20
CA ARG A 403 12.63 12.56 5.62
C ARG A 403 12.74 11.24 6.36
N ALA A 404 12.63 11.25 7.69
CA ALA A 404 12.49 10.01 8.45
C ALA A 404 11.29 9.20 7.92
N PRO A 405 11.42 7.88 7.68
CA PRO A 405 10.48 7.16 6.82
C PRO A 405 9.08 6.94 7.42
N LYS A 406 8.98 6.77 8.75
CA LYS A 406 7.71 6.70 9.49
C LYS A 406 7.77 7.56 10.75
N VAL A 407 6.91 8.57 10.83
CA VAL A 407 6.94 9.57 11.92
C VAL A 407 5.63 9.68 12.70
N ASP A 408 4.54 9.09 12.19
CA ASP A 408 3.23 9.12 12.85
C ASP A 408 3.03 7.94 13.81
N VAL A 409 2.21 8.17 14.83
CA VAL A 409 1.81 7.17 15.81
C VAL A 409 0.36 7.31 16.19
N THR A 410 -0.27 6.20 16.58
CA THR A 410 -1.61 6.20 17.14
C THR A 410 -1.63 5.26 18.35
N VAL A 411 -2.08 5.77 19.49
CA VAL A 411 -2.16 5.04 20.76
C VAL A 411 -3.60 5.00 21.28
N PRO A 412 -4.04 3.92 21.93
CA PRO A 412 -5.37 3.87 22.53
C PRO A 412 -5.47 4.86 23.71
N LEU A 413 -6.66 5.47 23.87
CA LEU A 413 -7.00 6.25 25.06
C LEU A 413 -7.87 5.40 25.99
N ASN A 414 -7.24 4.43 26.64
CA ASN A 414 -7.89 3.39 27.47
C ASN A 414 -7.75 3.63 28.98
N ALA A 415 -7.30 4.82 29.38
CA ALA A 415 -7.26 5.28 30.76
C ALA A 415 -7.75 6.72 30.84
N THR A 416 -8.21 7.14 32.01
CA THR A 416 -8.67 8.53 32.27
C THR A 416 -7.54 9.56 32.14
N ARG A 417 -6.29 9.12 32.22
CA ARG A 417 -5.09 9.92 31.94
C ARG A 417 -4.09 9.07 31.15
N VAL A 418 -3.65 9.59 30.01
CA VAL A 418 -2.63 8.98 29.15
C VAL A 418 -1.54 10.01 28.89
N GLU A 419 -0.28 9.62 29.05
CA GLU A 419 0.89 10.42 28.70
C GLU A 419 1.72 9.66 27.68
N PHE A 420 2.21 10.40 26.68
CA PHE A 420 3.01 9.81 25.60
C PHE A 420 3.82 10.91 24.90
N ALA A 421 5.02 10.58 24.45
CA ALA A 421 5.91 11.48 23.72
C ALA A 421 6.17 10.92 22.32
N SER A 422 6.03 11.76 21.28
CA SER A 422 6.48 11.41 19.94
C SER A 422 7.92 11.91 19.74
N PRO A 423 8.88 11.05 19.36
CA PRO A 423 10.24 11.50 19.04
C PRO A 423 10.27 12.54 17.90
N PHE A 424 9.26 12.54 17.03
CA PHE A 424 9.19 13.44 15.88
C PHE A 424 8.27 14.65 16.11
N GLY A 425 7.35 14.59 17.07
CA GLY A 425 6.29 15.58 17.23
C GLY A 425 5.28 15.54 16.08
N GLY A 426 4.43 16.55 15.98
CA GLY A 426 3.41 16.66 14.91
C GLY A 426 2.06 17.16 15.40
N LEU A 427 1.12 17.39 14.47
CA LEU A 427 -0.26 17.73 14.81
C LEU A 427 -0.94 16.60 15.60
N ILE A 428 -1.76 16.99 16.59
CA ILE A 428 -2.44 16.07 17.50
C ILE A 428 -3.90 15.90 17.09
N TYR A 429 -4.37 14.65 17.03
CA TYR A 429 -5.73 14.28 16.67
C TYR A 429 -6.35 13.33 17.70
N VAL A 430 -7.63 13.53 18.00
CA VAL A 430 -8.44 12.47 18.65
C VAL A 430 -9.11 11.67 17.54
N VAL A 431 -8.86 10.36 17.50
CA VAL A 431 -9.45 9.44 16.52
C VAL A 431 -10.69 8.80 17.12
N VAL A 432 -11.84 9.03 16.48
CA VAL A 432 -13.14 8.50 16.84
C VAL A 432 -13.42 7.25 16.00
N PRO A 433 -13.76 6.10 16.61
CA PRO A 433 -14.17 4.89 15.89
C PRO A 433 -15.41 5.10 15.01
N ASP A 434 -15.62 4.20 14.05
CA ASP A 434 -16.74 4.28 13.12
C ASP A 434 -18.12 4.17 13.79
N LYS A 435 -18.20 3.45 14.90
CA LYS A 435 -19.40 3.27 15.71
C LYS A 435 -19.01 3.43 17.17
N VAL A 436 -19.69 4.32 17.88
CA VAL A 436 -19.50 4.55 19.30
C VAL A 436 -20.86 4.51 19.98
N GLU A 437 -21.02 3.53 20.87
CA GLU A 437 -22.22 3.38 21.70
C GLU A 437 -22.04 4.20 22.97
N ALA A 438 -22.65 5.39 22.99
CA ALA A 438 -22.59 6.33 24.10
C ALA A 438 -23.85 7.19 24.15
N ALA A 439 -24.36 7.45 25.36
CA ALA A 439 -25.50 8.33 25.59
C ALA A 439 -25.15 9.81 25.34
N GLU A 440 -23.99 10.27 25.84
CA GLU A 440 -23.45 11.59 25.53
C GLU A 440 -22.68 11.54 24.20
N ARG A 441 -23.05 12.41 23.25
CA ARG A 441 -22.39 12.46 21.93
C ARG A 441 -21.20 13.40 21.86
N ILE A 442 -21.01 14.25 22.86
CA ILE A 442 -19.88 15.17 22.95
C ILE A 442 -19.01 14.79 24.14
N VAL A 443 -17.77 14.38 23.89
CA VAL A 443 -16.79 14.09 24.96
C VAL A 443 -15.80 15.24 25.06
N ARG A 444 -15.58 15.76 26.27
CA ARG A 444 -14.60 16.83 26.51
C ARG A 444 -13.23 16.26 26.87
N VAL A 445 -12.33 16.23 25.91
CA VAL A 445 -10.95 15.74 26.08
C VAL A 445 -10.04 16.91 26.45
N THR A 446 -9.30 16.81 27.56
CA THR A 446 -8.30 17.83 27.93
C THR A 446 -6.92 17.40 27.46
N LEU A 447 -6.24 18.25 26.68
CA LEU A 447 -4.87 18.07 26.24
C LEU A 447 -3.95 19.11 26.90
N ARG A 448 -2.78 18.69 27.35
CA ARG A 448 -1.77 19.55 28.00
C ARG A 448 -0.40 19.35 27.39
N ASN A 449 0.47 20.33 27.61
CA ASN A 449 1.87 20.34 27.18
C ASN A 449 2.04 20.26 25.65
N ALA A 450 1.22 21.02 24.93
CA ALA A 450 1.29 21.11 23.47
C ALA A 450 1.27 22.57 23.01
N CYS A 451 1.89 22.86 21.87
CA CYS A 451 1.88 24.19 21.25
C CYS A 451 0.57 24.41 20.49
N GLN A 452 0.11 25.67 20.44
CA GLN A 452 -1.01 26.03 19.57
C GLN A 452 -0.58 26.08 18.10
N THR A 453 -1.44 25.60 17.21
CA THR A 453 -1.28 25.68 15.75
C THR A 453 -2.37 26.56 15.13
N ILE A 454 -2.07 27.09 13.94
CA ILE A 454 -3.03 27.77 13.07
C ILE A 454 -4.16 26.78 12.75
N TRP A 455 -5.36 27.02 13.29
CA TRP A 455 -6.53 26.20 13.01
C TRP A 455 -7.78 27.03 12.84
N PHE A 456 -8.18 27.26 11.59
CA PHE A 456 -9.44 27.92 11.26
C PHE A 456 -10.54 26.88 11.01
N LYS A 457 -11.70 27.05 11.66
CA LYS A 457 -12.89 26.23 11.42
C LYS A 457 -14.09 27.09 11.04
N LYS A 458 -14.66 26.82 9.87
CA LYS A 458 -15.91 27.44 9.40
C LYS A 458 -17.04 27.21 10.41
N GLY A 459 -17.82 28.26 10.67
CA GLY A 459 -18.91 28.26 11.67
C GLY A 459 -18.46 28.41 13.13
N ARG A 460 -17.15 28.29 13.43
CA ARG A 460 -16.58 28.54 14.76
C ARG A 460 -15.81 29.86 14.81
N ASP A 461 -14.96 30.11 13.82
CA ASP A 461 -14.01 31.20 13.81
C ASP A 461 -14.39 32.30 12.80
N THR A 462 -13.82 33.49 12.96
CA THR A 462 -14.08 34.65 12.07
C THR A 462 -12.86 35.01 11.23
N VAL A 463 -13.08 35.56 10.03
CA VAL A 463 -11.99 36.06 9.17
C VAL A 463 -11.18 37.18 9.85
N ALA A 464 -11.81 37.99 10.70
CA ALA A 464 -11.12 39.02 11.49
C ALA A 464 -10.13 38.40 12.51
N ALA A 465 -10.55 37.37 13.25
CA ALA A 465 -9.66 36.66 14.17
C ALA A 465 -8.53 35.96 13.41
N TRP A 466 -8.83 35.39 12.24
CA TRP A 466 -7.85 34.79 11.35
C TRP A 466 -6.72 35.77 11.01
N ARG A 467 -7.08 36.95 10.48
CA ARG A 467 -6.12 37.97 10.02
C ARG A 467 -5.24 38.52 11.13
N THR A 468 -5.81 38.70 12.32
CA THR A 468 -5.17 39.40 13.44
C THR A 468 -4.32 38.50 14.33
N THR A 469 -4.76 37.26 14.59
CA THR A 469 -4.15 36.43 15.63
C THR A 469 -3.88 35.00 15.18
N MET A 470 -4.86 34.32 14.56
CA MET A 470 -4.76 32.87 14.35
C MET A 470 -3.68 32.52 13.33
N ARG A 471 -3.60 33.26 12.22
CA ARG A 471 -2.60 33.02 11.17
C ARG A 471 -1.17 33.37 11.58
N ALA A 472 -0.96 33.89 12.79
CA ALA A 472 0.35 34.22 13.37
C ALA A 472 0.85 33.17 14.40
N LEU A 473 0.06 32.11 14.66
CA LEU A 473 0.43 31.07 15.64
C LEU A 473 1.71 30.32 15.24
N PRO A 474 2.53 29.86 16.21
CA PRO A 474 3.94 29.55 15.97
C PRO A 474 4.23 28.15 15.39
N SER A 475 3.26 27.23 15.35
CA SER A 475 3.51 25.86 14.91
C SER A 475 3.83 25.74 13.42
N PRO A 476 4.58 24.71 12.98
CA PRO A 476 5.02 24.55 11.59
C PRO A 476 3.90 24.13 10.60
N TRP A 477 2.77 23.66 11.12
CA TRP A 477 1.61 23.23 10.33
C TRP A 477 0.37 24.03 10.66
N ALA A 478 -0.56 24.08 9.71
CA ALA A 478 -1.86 24.70 9.81
C ALA A 478 -2.98 23.76 9.35
N GLU A 479 -4.18 23.99 9.88
CA GLU A 479 -5.41 23.34 9.43
C GLU A 479 -6.50 24.37 9.11
N ILE A 480 -7.14 24.21 7.95
CA ILE A 480 -8.33 24.98 7.55
C ILE A 480 -9.45 23.97 7.34
N GLU A 481 -10.52 24.06 8.14
CA GLU A 481 -11.55 23.02 8.28
C GLU A 481 -12.96 23.56 8.02
N SER A 482 -13.71 22.85 7.19
CA SER A 482 -15.17 22.84 7.17
C SER A 482 -15.68 21.47 7.64
N ASP A 483 -17.00 21.28 7.64
CA ASP A 483 -17.58 19.97 7.92
C ASP A 483 -17.46 18.99 6.73
N LYS A 484 -16.96 19.45 5.56
CA LYS A 484 -16.79 18.63 4.36
C LYS A 484 -15.34 18.39 3.97
N VAL A 485 -14.43 19.32 4.23
CA VAL A 485 -13.02 19.25 3.83
C VAL A 485 -12.11 19.85 4.92
N ILE A 486 -10.94 19.24 5.13
CA ILE A 486 -9.84 19.74 5.96
C ILE A 486 -8.59 19.85 5.10
N LEU A 487 -7.99 21.04 5.06
CA LEU A 487 -6.72 21.29 4.39
C LEU A 487 -5.60 21.36 5.43
N THR A 488 -4.69 20.40 5.42
CA THR A 488 -3.53 20.34 6.32
C THR A 488 -2.25 20.63 5.54
N VAL A 489 -1.67 21.81 5.77
CA VAL A 489 -0.54 22.35 5.01
C VAL A 489 0.53 22.96 5.94
N PRO A 490 1.77 23.15 5.50
CA PRO A 490 2.73 23.95 6.26
C PRO A 490 2.18 25.34 6.52
N SER A 491 2.45 25.89 7.71
CA SER A 491 1.94 27.20 8.13
C SER A 491 2.28 28.33 7.17
N GLU A 492 3.47 28.27 6.55
CA GLU A 492 3.91 29.27 5.56
C GLU A 492 2.97 29.39 4.36
N ALA A 493 2.33 28.31 3.93
CA ALA A 493 1.38 28.33 2.81
C ALA A 493 0.15 29.20 3.09
N VAL A 494 -0.20 29.41 4.36
CA VAL A 494 -1.43 30.12 4.76
C VAL A 494 -1.18 31.46 5.46
N ARG A 495 0.08 31.84 5.75
CA ARG A 495 0.38 33.15 6.36
C ARG A 495 -0.15 34.31 5.53
N GLY A 496 -0.05 34.20 4.21
CA GLY A 496 -0.56 35.19 3.24
C GLY A 496 -2.03 35.01 2.84
N LEU A 497 -2.74 34.00 3.36
CA LEU A 497 -4.15 33.79 3.04
C LEU A 497 -5.00 34.82 3.78
N GLU A 498 -5.79 35.60 3.05
CA GLU A 498 -6.61 36.68 3.61
C GLU A 498 -8.02 36.24 4.01
N ASP A 499 -8.59 35.25 3.33
CA ASP A 499 -9.96 34.79 3.55
C ASP A 499 -10.06 33.25 3.48
N PRO A 500 -9.88 32.56 4.63
CA PRO A 500 -10.02 31.11 4.69
C PRO A 500 -11.47 30.64 4.57
N LEU A 501 -12.47 31.52 4.82
CA LEU A 501 -13.88 31.15 4.69
C LEU A 501 -14.26 31.00 3.22
N ALA A 502 -13.91 31.98 2.39
CA ALA A 502 -14.15 31.92 0.95
C ALA A 502 -13.44 30.73 0.28
N LEU A 503 -12.26 30.36 0.78
CA LEU A 503 -11.53 29.16 0.35
C LEU A 503 -12.30 27.88 0.71
N LEU A 504 -12.76 27.76 1.95
CA LEU A 504 -13.54 26.59 2.38
C LEU A 504 -14.88 26.48 1.67
N GLU A 505 -15.56 27.59 1.38
CA GLU A 505 -16.80 27.57 0.59
C GLU A 505 -16.59 27.05 -0.84
N PHE A 506 -15.43 27.33 -1.44
CA PHE A 506 -15.06 26.74 -2.71
C PHE A 506 -14.85 25.22 -2.58
N TRP A 507 -14.08 24.77 -1.59
CA TRP A 507 -13.87 23.34 -1.36
C TRP A 507 -15.15 22.57 -0.97
N ASP A 508 -16.04 23.19 -0.20
CA ASP A 508 -17.37 22.66 0.12
C ASP A 508 -18.20 22.48 -1.17
N ARG A 509 -18.11 23.43 -2.11
CA ARG A 509 -18.79 23.33 -3.41
C ARG A 509 -18.23 22.19 -4.27
N ILE A 510 -16.91 22.02 -4.32
CA ILE A 510 -16.27 20.89 -5.03
C ILE A 510 -16.78 19.56 -4.45
N ALA A 511 -16.75 19.45 -3.12
CA ALA A 511 -17.27 18.30 -2.39
C ALA A 511 -18.74 17.97 -2.69
N ASP A 512 -19.59 19.00 -2.75
CA ASP A 512 -21.01 18.85 -3.06
C ASP A 512 -21.26 18.47 -4.52
N GLN A 513 -20.42 18.96 -5.42
CA GLN A 513 -20.47 18.61 -6.84
C GLN A 513 -20.11 17.14 -7.05
N ASP A 514 -19.12 16.60 -6.34
CA ASP A 514 -18.79 15.18 -6.38
C ASP A 514 -19.94 14.30 -5.86
N ALA A 515 -20.57 14.70 -4.76
CA ALA A 515 -21.74 14.02 -4.21
C ALA A 515 -22.90 14.06 -5.21
N ARG A 516 -23.19 15.24 -5.76
CA ARG A 516 -24.26 15.47 -6.75
C ARG A 516 -24.09 14.61 -7.99
N LEU A 517 -22.88 14.55 -8.57
CA LEU A 517 -22.61 13.77 -9.78
C LEU A 517 -23.08 12.32 -9.62
N THR A 518 -22.94 11.76 -8.41
CA THR A 518 -23.29 10.36 -8.13
C THR A 518 -24.56 10.16 -7.33
N GLY A 519 -25.40 11.19 -7.20
CA GLY A 519 -26.68 11.13 -6.49
C GLY A 519 -26.55 10.87 -4.98
N LEU A 520 -25.44 11.28 -4.36
CA LEU A 520 -25.25 11.22 -2.90
C LEU A 520 -25.77 12.51 -2.23
N PRO A 521 -26.22 12.43 -0.96
CA PRO A 521 -26.51 13.62 -0.17
C PRO A 521 -25.24 14.46 0.04
N PRO A 522 -25.37 15.80 0.14
CA PRO A 522 -24.24 16.69 0.41
C PRO A 522 -23.71 16.59 1.84
N GLU A 523 -24.49 16.05 2.78
CA GLU A 523 -24.05 15.77 4.13
C GLU A 523 -22.98 14.68 4.14
N ARG A 524 -21.88 14.95 4.84
CA ARG A 524 -20.79 14.01 4.99
C ARG A 524 -20.74 13.40 6.37
N ARG A 525 -20.46 12.10 6.40
CA ARG A 525 -20.20 11.37 7.64
C ARG A 525 -18.95 11.88 8.36
N SER A 526 -17.92 12.23 7.61
CA SER A 526 -16.69 12.88 8.08
C SER A 526 -16.17 13.79 6.97
N PRO A 527 -15.47 14.90 7.30
CA PRO A 527 -14.81 15.70 6.28
C PRO A 527 -13.71 14.89 5.59
N GLU A 528 -13.50 15.11 4.29
CA GLU A 528 -12.33 14.64 3.57
C GLU A 528 -11.09 15.46 3.96
N ARG A 529 -9.90 14.87 3.91
CA ARG A 529 -8.70 15.52 4.46
C ARG A 529 -7.57 15.49 3.45
N PHE A 530 -7.05 16.66 3.09
CA PHE A 530 -5.78 16.82 2.39
C PHE A 530 -4.64 16.96 3.40
N CYS A 531 -3.54 16.24 3.20
CA CYS A 531 -2.34 16.35 4.03
C CYS A 531 -1.11 16.48 3.14
N ALA A 532 -0.39 17.58 3.28
CA ALA A 532 0.90 17.75 2.64
C ALA A 532 1.99 16.90 3.32
N ASP A 533 2.90 16.36 2.53
CA ASP A 533 4.07 15.59 2.97
C ASP A 533 5.28 15.86 2.07
N VAL A 534 6.47 15.86 2.67
CA VAL A 534 7.76 16.00 1.99
C VAL A 534 8.00 14.84 1.01
N GLN A 535 7.51 13.64 1.33
CA GLN A 535 7.66 12.46 0.49
C GLN A 535 6.50 11.48 0.72
N LEU A 536 5.80 11.15 -0.37
CA LEU A 536 4.66 10.25 -0.38
C LEU A 536 5.14 8.81 -0.60
N CYS A 537 4.41 7.84 -0.05
CA CYS A 537 4.76 6.42 -0.19
C CYS A 537 4.33 5.82 -1.56
N ALA A 538 3.48 6.52 -2.31
CA ALA A 538 2.98 6.09 -3.60
C ALA A 538 2.62 7.29 -4.48
N GLY A 539 2.86 7.17 -5.79
CA GLY A 539 2.43 8.15 -6.79
C GLY A 539 2.99 9.56 -6.59
N TRP A 540 2.43 10.51 -7.36
CA TRP A 540 2.69 11.94 -7.17
C TRP A 540 1.74 12.56 -6.16
N MET A 541 0.48 12.12 -6.15
CA MET A 541 -0.52 12.31 -5.11
C MET A 541 -1.25 10.97 -4.95
N HIS A 542 -1.94 10.76 -3.84
CA HIS A 542 -2.83 9.61 -3.73
C HIS A 542 -4.01 9.88 -2.80
N ALA A 543 -5.15 9.31 -3.17
CA ALA A 543 -6.39 9.34 -2.40
C ALA A 543 -6.32 8.46 -1.14
N GLY A 544 -7.41 8.49 -0.37
CA GLY A 544 -7.53 7.83 0.92
C GLY A 544 -7.93 8.81 2.02
N TYR A 545 -7.72 8.40 3.27
CA TYR A 545 -7.93 9.26 4.43
C TYR A 545 -6.66 9.31 5.28
N PRO A 546 -5.80 10.31 5.07
CA PRO A 546 -5.98 11.50 4.21
C PRO A 546 -5.66 11.26 2.73
N ILE A 547 -6.11 12.20 1.89
CA ILE A 547 -5.56 12.49 0.56
C ILE A 547 -4.17 13.10 0.76
N MET A 548 -3.13 12.42 0.27
CA MET A 548 -1.75 12.86 0.46
C MET A 548 -1.27 13.65 -0.76
N ILE A 549 -0.68 14.81 -0.49
CA ILE A 549 -0.13 15.70 -1.53
C ILE A 549 1.32 16.07 -1.23
N PRO A 550 2.17 16.33 -2.24
CA PRO A 550 3.51 16.83 -1.99
C PRO A 550 3.47 18.24 -1.39
N THR A 551 4.35 18.53 -0.43
CA THR A 551 4.43 19.86 0.19
C THR A 551 4.59 21.00 -0.81
N VAL A 552 5.26 20.75 -1.94
CA VAL A 552 5.43 21.74 -3.02
C VAL A 552 4.12 22.19 -3.66
N THR A 553 3.05 21.40 -3.52
CA THR A 553 1.71 21.72 -4.05
C THR A 553 0.80 22.40 -3.01
N ALA A 554 1.22 22.46 -1.74
CA ALA A 554 0.43 23.08 -0.68
C ALA A 554 0.05 24.56 -0.95
N PRO A 555 0.91 25.42 -1.55
CA PRO A 555 0.53 26.77 -1.91
C PRO A 555 -0.63 26.83 -2.92
N ASP A 556 -0.72 25.86 -3.83
CA ASP A 556 -1.79 25.79 -4.83
C ASP A 556 -3.11 25.35 -4.21
N LEU A 557 -3.08 24.42 -3.24
CA LEU A 557 -4.27 23.93 -2.53
C LEU A 557 -5.04 25.05 -1.81
N VAL A 558 -4.32 26.09 -1.37
CA VAL A 558 -4.89 27.23 -0.63
C VAL A 558 -5.02 28.50 -1.47
N ASN A 559 -4.71 28.45 -2.76
CA ASN A 559 -4.81 29.59 -3.67
C ASN A 559 -6.17 29.63 -4.36
N LEU A 560 -7.13 30.30 -3.73
CA LEU A 560 -8.50 30.42 -4.22
C LEU A 560 -8.61 31.03 -5.63
N ALA A 561 -7.79 32.03 -5.95
CA ALA A 561 -7.81 32.68 -7.25
C ALA A 561 -7.39 31.70 -8.36
N LYS A 562 -6.27 31.00 -8.16
CA LYS A 562 -5.81 29.95 -9.08
C LYS A 562 -6.85 28.84 -9.23
N LEU A 563 -7.40 28.34 -8.12
CA LEU A 563 -8.39 27.26 -8.14
C LEU A 563 -9.65 27.65 -8.93
N ARG A 564 -10.14 28.90 -8.79
CA ARG A 564 -11.30 29.38 -9.55
C ARG A 564 -11.00 29.59 -11.02
N GLU A 565 -9.88 30.21 -11.36
CA GLU A 565 -9.55 30.60 -12.74
C GLU A 565 -9.01 29.46 -13.59
N LYS A 566 -8.25 28.54 -12.98
CA LYS A 566 -7.50 27.49 -13.70
C LYS A 566 -7.92 26.08 -13.29
N GLY A 567 -8.63 25.93 -12.17
CA GLY A 567 -8.87 24.63 -11.55
C GLY A 567 -7.57 23.94 -11.10
N ASP A 568 -7.70 22.73 -10.57
CA ASP A 568 -6.58 21.84 -10.33
C ASP A 568 -6.98 20.40 -10.59
N TRP A 569 -6.42 19.82 -11.66
CA TRP A 569 -6.73 18.44 -12.04
C TRP A 569 -6.34 17.45 -10.94
N GLY A 570 -5.19 17.64 -10.30
CA GLY A 570 -4.65 16.71 -9.31
C GLY A 570 -5.54 16.64 -8.09
N PHE A 571 -5.83 17.79 -7.47
CA PHE A 571 -6.64 17.77 -6.25
C PHE A 571 -8.08 17.29 -6.46
N PHE A 572 -8.71 17.67 -7.58
CA PHE A 572 -10.07 17.22 -7.89
C PHE A 572 -10.08 15.72 -8.25
N HIS A 573 -9.03 15.22 -8.90
CA HIS A 573 -8.85 13.79 -9.18
C HIS A 573 -8.72 12.98 -7.89
N GLU A 574 -7.84 13.36 -6.96
CA GLU A 574 -7.68 12.60 -5.71
C GLU A 574 -8.93 12.64 -4.82
N LEU A 575 -9.66 13.77 -4.78
CA LEU A 575 -10.95 13.82 -4.08
C LEU A 575 -12.01 12.96 -4.78
N GLY A 576 -11.99 12.92 -6.12
CA GLY A 576 -12.86 12.08 -6.93
C GLY A 576 -12.68 10.59 -6.66
N HIS A 577 -11.45 10.13 -6.39
CA HIS A 577 -11.18 8.73 -6.01
C HIS A 577 -11.95 8.35 -4.73
N ASN A 578 -12.11 9.25 -3.76
CA ASN A 578 -12.92 9.00 -2.56
C ASN A 578 -14.44 8.94 -2.84
N HIS A 579 -14.90 9.32 -4.05
CA HIS A 579 -16.30 9.26 -4.49
C HIS A 579 -16.57 8.16 -5.53
N GLN A 580 -15.51 7.53 -6.05
CA GLN A 580 -15.61 6.46 -7.03
C GLN A 580 -16.32 5.23 -6.46
N ASN A 581 -17.05 4.50 -7.30
CA ASN A 581 -17.79 3.30 -6.90
C ASN A 581 -17.43 2.10 -7.78
N GLY A 582 -17.19 0.96 -7.15
CA GLY A 582 -16.89 -0.31 -7.82
C GLY A 582 -18.02 -0.87 -8.68
N ASP A 583 -19.27 -0.47 -8.46
CA ASP A 583 -20.45 -0.93 -9.22
C ASP A 583 -20.39 -0.53 -10.71
N TRP A 584 -19.70 0.56 -11.04
CA TRP A 584 -19.54 1.05 -12.42
C TRP A 584 -18.07 1.19 -12.84
N THR A 585 -17.12 0.95 -11.94
CA THR A 585 -15.69 1.01 -12.24
C THR A 585 -15.19 -0.39 -12.57
N PHE A 586 -14.95 -0.66 -13.85
CA PHE A 586 -14.45 -1.94 -14.34
C PHE A 586 -12.94 -1.89 -14.60
N HIS A 587 -12.32 -3.06 -14.79
CA HIS A 587 -10.88 -3.17 -15.08
C HIS A 587 -10.41 -2.17 -16.15
N GLY A 588 -9.27 -1.52 -15.89
CA GLY A 588 -8.70 -0.47 -16.74
C GLY A 588 -9.33 0.91 -16.59
N THR A 589 -10.38 1.09 -15.76
CA THR A 589 -11.10 2.37 -15.65
C THR A 589 -11.03 3.06 -14.29
N GLY A 590 -10.20 2.58 -13.36
CA GLY A 590 -9.95 3.24 -12.07
C GLY A 590 -9.45 4.68 -12.25
N GLU A 591 -8.45 4.87 -13.11
CA GLU A 591 -7.91 6.19 -13.47
C GLU A 591 -8.73 6.92 -14.55
N VAL A 592 -9.89 6.38 -14.92
CA VAL A 592 -10.79 6.94 -15.94
C VAL A 592 -12.03 7.52 -15.28
N THR A 593 -12.78 6.70 -14.55
CA THR A 593 -14.05 7.11 -13.93
C THR A 593 -13.86 8.15 -12.84
N VAL A 594 -12.70 8.19 -12.18
CA VAL A 594 -12.30 9.28 -11.27
C VAL A 594 -12.32 10.65 -11.98
N ASN A 595 -11.94 10.70 -13.25
CA ASN A 595 -11.88 11.95 -13.99
C ASN A 595 -13.27 12.47 -14.37
N PHE A 596 -14.34 11.72 -14.14
CA PHE A 596 -15.69 12.27 -14.24
C PHE A 596 -15.90 13.37 -13.19
N PHE A 597 -15.46 13.13 -11.96
CA PHE A 597 -15.47 14.12 -10.88
C PHE A 597 -14.57 15.31 -11.20
N THR A 598 -13.35 15.04 -11.68
CA THR A 598 -12.41 16.09 -12.09
C THR A 598 -13.00 16.99 -13.16
N LEU A 599 -13.50 16.41 -14.27
CA LEU A 599 -14.08 17.18 -15.37
C LEU A 599 -15.37 17.91 -14.94
N TYR A 600 -16.20 17.26 -14.11
CA TYR A 600 -17.42 17.86 -13.60
C TYR A 600 -17.13 19.11 -12.74
N ASN A 601 -16.13 19.04 -11.86
CA ASN A 601 -15.69 20.18 -11.05
C ASN A 601 -15.00 21.27 -11.88
N MET A 602 -14.14 20.90 -12.84
CA MET A 602 -13.52 21.86 -13.78
C MET A 602 -14.61 22.67 -14.49
N GLU A 603 -15.69 22.04 -14.94
CA GLU A 603 -16.77 22.73 -15.63
C GLU A 603 -17.68 23.52 -14.66
N HIS A 604 -18.18 22.90 -13.60
CA HIS A 604 -19.20 23.50 -12.75
C HIS A 604 -18.68 24.39 -11.63
N ALA A 605 -17.42 24.29 -11.22
CA ALA A 605 -16.80 25.20 -10.24
C ALA A 605 -15.85 26.22 -10.87
N CYS A 606 -15.16 25.85 -11.96
CA CYS A 606 -14.15 26.70 -12.60
C CYS A 606 -14.58 27.26 -13.97
N GLY A 607 -15.70 26.79 -14.55
CA GLY A 607 -16.16 27.23 -15.87
C GLY A 607 -15.30 26.71 -17.03
N ILE A 608 -14.53 25.65 -16.81
CA ILE A 608 -13.61 25.06 -17.80
C ILE A 608 -14.24 23.76 -18.33
N PRO A 609 -14.86 23.76 -19.52
CA PRO A 609 -15.48 22.56 -20.09
C PRO A 609 -14.42 21.50 -20.45
N PRO A 610 -14.79 20.21 -20.57
CA PRO A 610 -13.83 19.12 -20.76
C PRO A 610 -12.82 19.34 -21.89
N ARG A 611 -13.22 19.87 -23.04
CA ARG A 611 -12.31 20.14 -24.17
C ARG A 611 -11.33 21.30 -23.96
N LYS A 612 -11.47 22.09 -22.90
CA LYS A 612 -10.50 23.10 -22.47
C LYS A 612 -9.57 22.61 -21.35
N THR A 613 -9.60 21.32 -21.07
CA THR A 613 -8.73 20.66 -20.08
C THR A 613 -7.65 19.82 -20.79
N ARG A 614 -7.09 18.82 -20.09
CA ARG A 614 -6.20 17.80 -20.68
C ARG A 614 -6.88 16.99 -21.82
N MET A 615 -8.20 17.03 -21.91
CA MET A 615 -9.00 16.38 -22.98
C MET A 615 -9.17 17.23 -24.24
N GLY A 616 -8.33 18.26 -24.40
CA GLY A 616 -8.35 19.16 -25.54
C GLY A 616 -7.83 18.55 -26.84
N GLU A 617 -8.30 19.13 -27.94
CA GLU A 617 -7.87 18.81 -29.30
C GLU A 617 -6.75 19.78 -29.73
N PRO A 618 -5.83 19.37 -30.63
CA PRO A 618 -5.78 18.10 -31.38
C PRO A 618 -5.11 16.94 -30.62
N GLY A 619 -4.67 17.15 -29.38
CA GLY A 619 -3.88 16.19 -28.61
C GLY A 619 -4.56 14.81 -28.47
N ILE A 620 -5.79 14.79 -27.96
CA ILE A 620 -6.51 13.52 -27.76
C ILE A 620 -6.84 12.80 -29.07
N GLN A 621 -7.16 13.53 -30.14
CA GLN A 621 -7.39 12.94 -31.47
C GLN A 621 -6.14 12.25 -32.03
N LYS A 622 -4.94 12.77 -31.72
CA LYS A 622 -3.69 12.10 -32.09
C LYS A 622 -3.54 10.77 -31.35
N THR A 623 -3.88 10.72 -30.06
CA THR A 623 -3.87 9.48 -29.27
C THR A 623 -4.84 8.45 -29.83
N VAL A 624 -6.08 8.85 -30.15
CA VAL A 624 -7.09 7.97 -30.75
C VAL A 624 -6.61 7.40 -32.08
N ARG A 625 -6.15 8.25 -33.02
CA ARG A 625 -5.67 7.80 -34.33
C ARG A 625 -4.48 6.84 -34.24
N LYS A 626 -3.58 7.06 -33.26
CA LYS A 626 -2.47 6.14 -32.98
C LYS A 626 -2.98 4.77 -32.55
N TRP A 627 -3.87 4.71 -31.56
CA TRP A 627 -4.47 3.46 -31.09
C TRP A 627 -5.22 2.71 -32.20
N VAL A 628 -5.91 3.46 -33.07
CA VAL A 628 -6.57 2.90 -34.26
C VAL A 628 -5.58 2.28 -35.24
N ALA A 629 -4.49 2.97 -35.56
CA ALA A 629 -3.43 2.46 -36.42
C ALA A 629 -2.72 1.23 -35.82
N GLU A 630 -2.69 1.10 -34.49
CA GLU A 630 -2.12 -0.02 -33.75
C GLU A 630 -3.10 -1.20 -33.56
N GLY A 631 -4.26 -1.18 -34.20
CA GLY A 631 -5.20 -2.31 -34.25
C GLY A 631 -6.30 -2.30 -33.20
N LYS A 632 -6.52 -1.18 -32.50
CA LYS A 632 -7.66 -0.95 -31.58
C LYS A 632 -7.80 -1.97 -30.43
N SER A 633 -6.71 -2.52 -29.90
CA SER A 633 -6.87 -3.54 -28.85
C SER A 633 -7.49 -2.96 -27.56
N HIS A 634 -8.40 -3.72 -26.94
CA HIS A 634 -9.02 -3.35 -25.65
C HIS A 634 -7.97 -3.24 -24.54
N GLU A 635 -6.93 -4.09 -24.58
CA GLU A 635 -5.86 -4.04 -23.59
C GLU A 635 -5.03 -2.75 -23.68
N ALA A 636 -4.74 -2.26 -24.90
CA ALA A 636 -4.09 -0.96 -25.06
C ALA A 636 -5.01 0.18 -24.59
N TRP A 637 -6.32 0.08 -24.84
CA TRP A 637 -7.32 1.02 -24.33
C TRP A 637 -7.33 1.08 -22.79
N CYS A 638 -7.31 -0.07 -22.11
CA CYS A 638 -7.25 -0.14 -20.65
C CYS A 638 -5.95 0.41 -20.03
N ARG A 639 -4.84 0.46 -20.81
CA ARG A 639 -3.54 0.95 -20.33
C ARG A 639 -3.37 2.47 -20.45
N ASP A 640 -4.18 3.15 -21.25
CA ASP A 640 -4.15 4.61 -21.42
C ASP A 640 -5.44 5.26 -20.88
N PRO A 641 -5.39 5.83 -19.67
CA PRO A 641 -6.58 6.42 -19.05
C PRO A 641 -7.19 7.58 -19.83
N PHE A 642 -6.41 8.36 -20.58
CA PHE A 642 -6.94 9.50 -21.34
C PHE A 642 -7.59 9.02 -22.64
N LEU A 643 -7.02 8.02 -23.31
CA LEU A 643 -7.68 7.33 -24.43
C LEU A 643 -9.02 6.73 -23.98
N ALA A 644 -9.04 6.07 -22.83
CA ALA A 644 -10.26 5.49 -22.28
C ALA A 644 -11.29 6.55 -21.88
N LEU A 645 -10.85 7.65 -21.27
CA LEU A 645 -11.69 8.78 -20.89
C LEU A 645 -12.35 9.46 -22.09
N GLU A 646 -11.70 9.46 -23.26
CA GLU A 646 -12.23 10.08 -24.47
C GLU A 646 -13.61 9.55 -24.88
N VAL A 647 -13.86 8.24 -24.70
CA VAL A 647 -15.17 7.64 -24.97
C VAL A 647 -16.26 8.34 -24.17
N PHE A 648 -16.00 8.53 -22.87
CA PHE A 648 -16.93 9.14 -21.94
C PHE A 648 -17.03 10.66 -22.13
N VAL A 649 -15.95 11.34 -22.53
CA VAL A 649 -16.01 12.76 -22.90
C VAL A 649 -16.91 12.97 -24.11
N ARG A 650 -16.83 12.12 -25.14
CA ARG A 650 -17.72 12.23 -26.30
C ARG A 650 -19.18 11.95 -25.94
N LEU A 651 -19.42 10.97 -25.06
CA LEU A 651 -20.75 10.73 -24.49
C LEU A 651 -21.27 11.95 -23.70
N GLN A 652 -20.41 12.58 -22.90
CA GLN A 652 -20.74 13.80 -22.16
C GLN A 652 -21.06 14.97 -23.10
N GLN A 653 -20.29 15.17 -24.18
CA GLN A 653 -20.55 16.22 -25.17
C GLN A 653 -21.85 16.00 -25.97
N THR A 654 -22.29 14.75 -26.08
CA THR A 654 -23.50 14.37 -26.83
C THR A 654 -24.75 14.48 -25.94
N TYR A 655 -24.68 13.96 -24.71
CA TYR A 655 -25.85 13.77 -23.84
C TYR A 655 -25.88 14.66 -22.60
N GLY A 656 -24.79 15.40 -22.34
CA GLY A 656 -24.67 16.29 -21.19
C GLY A 656 -24.46 15.56 -19.86
N TRP A 657 -24.08 16.33 -18.83
CA TRP A 657 -23.87 15.80 -17.48
C TRP A 657 -25.15 15.28 -16.82
N GLN A 658 -26.34 15.79 -17.17
CA GLN A 658 -27.59 15.27 -16.60
C GLN A 658 -27.83 13.78 -16.93
N ALA A 659 -27.34 13.30 -18.08
CA ALA A 659 -27.40 11.88 -18.39
C ALA A 659 -26.51 11.06 -17.45
N PHE A 660 -25.31 11.54 -17.13
CA PHE A 660 -24.39 10.90 -16.19
C PHE A 660 -24.92 10.94 -14.75
N GLU A 661 -25.46 12.09 -14.30
CA GLU A 661 -26.11 12.21 -12.99
C GLU A 661 -27.23 11.18 -12.84
N ARG A 662 -28.11 11.06 -13.85
CA ARG A 662 -29.18 10.04 -13.86
C ARG A 662 -28.62 8.62 -13.83
N LEU A 663 -27.58 8.34 -14.61
CA LEU A 663 -26.95 7.02 -14.64
C LEU A 663 -26.45 6.61 -13.26
N PHE A 664 -25.67 7.46 -12.60
CA PHE A 664 -25.10 7.12 -11.30
C PHE A 664 -26.16 7.07 -10.20
N ALA A 665 -27.19 7.91 -10.28
CA ALA A 665 -28.33 7.85 -9.36
C ALA A 665 -29.04 6.49 -9.42
N GLU A 666 -29.18 5.87 -10.60
CA GLU A 666 -29.77 4.53 -10.70
C GLU A 666 -28.99 3.47 -9.91
N TYR A 667 -27.66 3.53 -9.94
CA TYR A 667 -26.81 2.61 -9.18
C TYR A 667 -26.99 2.74 -7.66
N ARG A 668 -27.34 3.94 -7.16
CA ARG A 668 -27.58 4.18 -5.73
C ARG A 668 -28.84 3.45 -5.23
N THR A 669 -29.79 3.17 -6.11
CA THR A 669 -31.04 2.48 -5.78
C THR A 669 -30.98 0.96 -5.91
N LEU A 670 -29.82 0.39 -6.29
CA LEU A 670 -29.70 -1.05 -6.49
C LEU A 670 -29.65 -1.83 -5.17
N GLU A 671 -30.47 -2.87 -5.13
CA GLU A 671 -30.37 -3.91 -4.11
C GLU A 671 -29.08 -4.72 -4.28
N PRO A 672 -28.48 -5.25 -3.19
CA PRO A 672 -27.23 -6.00 -3.26
C PRO A 672 -27.20 -7.12 -4.31
N ALA A 673 -28.33 -7.82 -4.51
CA ALA A 673 -28.44 -8.92 -5.47
C ALA A 673 -28.39 -8.46 -6.95
N GLN A 674 -28.70 -7.19 -7.22
CA GLN A 674 -28.73 -6.59 -8.56
C GLN A 674 -27.41 -5.90 -8.94
N ARG A 675 -26.47 -5.79 -7.98
CA ARG A 675 -25.18 -5.17 -8.23
C ARG A 675 -24.32 -6.03 -9.17
N PRO A 676 -23.55 -5.42 -10.09
CA PRO A 676 -22.61 -6.13 -10.94
C PRO A 676 -21.60 -6.96 -10.14
N LYS A 677 -21.38 -8.21 -10.54
CA LYS A 677 -20.53 -9.14 -9.78
C LYS A 677 -19.13 -9.28 -10.36
N ASN A 678 -18.97 -8.94 -11.64
CA ASN A 678 -17.72 -9.04 -12.38
C ASN A 678 -17.63 -7.88 -13.41
N ASP A 679 -16.50 -7.74 -14.10
CA ASP A 679 -16.31 -6.62 -15.02
C ASP A 679 -17.17 -6.69 -16.29
N ALA A 680 -17.57 -7.89 -16.74
CA ALA A 680 -18.52 -8.00 -17.85
C ALA A 680 -19.89 -7.43 -17.45
N ASP A 681 -20.40 -7.80 -16.28
CA ASP A 681 -21.65 -7.26 -15.73
C ASP A 681 -21.58 -5.72 -15.64
N LYS A 682 -20.44 -5.16 -15.22
CA LYS A 682 -20.28 -3.70 -15.10
C LYS A 682 -20.36 -2.99 -16.44
N ARG A 683 -19.67 -3.51 -17.47
CA ARG A 683 -19.70 -2.93 -18.84
C ARG A 683 -21.09 -3.05 -19.45
N ASP A 684 -21.74 -4.19 -19.27
CA ASP A 684 -23.11 -4.43 -19.73
C ASP A 684 -24.10 -3.47 -19.08
N GLN A 685 -24.02 -3.28 -17.75
CA GLN A 685 -24.90 -2.34 -17.04
C GLN A 685 -24.67 -0.89 -17.48
N TRP A 686 -23.44 -0.50 -17.78
CA TRP A 686 -23.15 0.81 -18.40
C TRP A 686 -23.92 0.99 -19.71
N ALA A 687 -23.75 0.07 -20.66
CA ALA A 687 -24.35 0.16 -21.97
C ALA A 687 -25.90 0.15 -21.88
N ILE A 688 -26.47 -0.78 -21.11
CA ILE A 688 -27.93 -0.93 -21.00
C ILE A 688 -28.57 0.30 -20.36
N ARG A 689 -28.07 0.74 -19.20
CA ARG A 689 -28.66 1.86 -18.45
C ARG A 689 -28.52 3.15 -19.22
N PHE A 690 -27.33 3.40 -19.77
CA PHE A 690 -27.11 4.63 -20.51
C PHE A 690 -27.90 4.66 -21.82
N SER A 691 -28.15 3.50 -22.45
CA SER A 691 -29.05 3.43 -23.60
C SER A 691 -30.48 3.81 -23.23
N ARG A 692 -31.00 3.29 -22.11
CA ARG A 692 -32.32 3.67 -21.60
C ARG A 692 -32.44 5.16 -21.28
N ILE A 693 -31.41 5.74 -20.67
CA ILE A 693 -31.38 7.14 -20.24
C ILE A 693 -31.32 8.11 -21.43
N THR A 694 -30.56 7.75 -22.46
CA THR A 694 -30.30 8.60 -23.63
C THR A 694 -31.25 8.33 -24.80
N GLY A 695 -31.98 7.22 -24.76
CA GLY A 695 -32.83 6.75 -25.86
C GLY A 695 -32.05 6.24 -27.07
N HIS A 696 -30.75 6.00 -26.95
CA HIS A 696 -29.88 5.57 -28.06
C HIS A 696 -29.05 4.35 -27.71
N ASN A 697 -28.71 3.53 -28.69
CA ASN A 697 -27.94 2.30 -28.51
C ASN A 697 -26.46 2.60 -28.20
N ILE A 698 -26.11 2.60 -26.92
CA ILE A 698 -24.74 2.84 -26.43
C ILE A 698 -23.82 1.65 -26.69
N ALA A 699 -24.35 0.42 -26.85
CA ALA A 699 -23.52 -0.73 -27.23
C ALA A 699 -22.80 -0.48 -28.57
N SER A 700 -23.45 0.20 -29.52
CA SER A 700 -22.83 0.59 -30.80
C SER A 700 -21.63 1.53 -30.65
N VAL A 701 -21.58 2.33 -29.58
CA VAL A 701 -20.43 3.17 -29.24
C VAL A 701 -19.34 2.30 -28.62
N PHE A 702 -19.69 1.43 -27.66
CA PHE A 702 -18.72 0.55 -27.01
C PHE A 702 -18.02 -0.37 -28.02
N ASP A 703 -18.74 -0.84 -29.04
CA ASP A 703 -18.17 -1.63 -30.14
C ASP A 703 -17.13 -0.88 -30.96
N ALA A 704 -17.44 0.38 -31.33
CA ALA A 704 -16.50 1.21 -32.07
C ALA A 704 -15.20 1.45 -31.31
N TRP A 705 -15.27 1.39 -29.97
CA TRP A 705 -14.15 1.56 -29.05
C TRP A 705 -13.60 0.24 -28.50
N GLN A 706 -14.01 -0.91 -29.04
CA GLN A 706 -13.55 -2.25 -28.65
C GLN A 706 -13.71 -2.52 -27.13
N ILE A 707 -14.79 -2.02 -26.53
CA ILE A 707 -15.18 -2.30 -25.15
C ILE A 707 -16.10 -3.53 -25.16
N PRO A 708 -15.67 -4.68 -24.59
CA PRO A 708 -16.38 -5.94 -24.77
C PRO A 708 -17.69 -5.99 -23.99
N LEU A 709 -18.77 -6.35 -24.68
CA LEU A 709 -20.12 -6.54 -24.14
C LEU A 709 -20.62 -7.96 -24.42
N THR A 710 -21.46 -8.49 -23.53
CA THR A 710 -22.13 -9.77 -23.77
C THR A 710 -23.22 -9.64 -24.85
N GLU A 711 -23.58 -10.76 -25.46
CA GLU A 711 -24.66 -10.79 -26.46
C GLU A 711 -26.01 -10.37 -25.89
N ALA A 712 -26.27 -10.72 -24.63
CA ALA A 712 -27.48 -10.29 -23.93
C ALA A 712 -27.56 -8.76 -23.80
N ALA A 713 -26.44 -8.10 -23.48
CA ALA A 713 -26.39 -6.64 -23.39
C ALA A 713 -26.55 -5.96 -24.76
N ARG A 714 -25.95 -6.53 -25.82
CA ARG A 714 -26.12 -6.06 -27.20
C ARG A 714 -27.59 -6.12 -27.63
N SER A 715 -28.23 -7.27 -27.39
CA SER A 715 -29.64 -7.49 -27.68
C SER A 715 -30.55 -6.52 -26.92
N ALA A 716 -30.27 -6.27 -25.64
CA ALA A 716 -31.02 -5.30 -24.84
C ALA A 716 -30.88 -3.86 -25.36
N CYS A 717 -29.68 -3.47 -25.82
CA CYS A 717 -29.44 -2.13 -26.36
C CYS A 717 -29.98 -1.94 -27.79
N ALA A 718 -30.17 -3.02 -28.56
CA ALA A 718 -30.70 -2.98 -29.92
C ALA A 718 -32.16 -2.49 -30.02
N ALA A 719 -32.88 -2.44 -28.90
CA ALA A 719 -34.20 -1.82 -28.82
C ALA A 719 -34.19 -0.29 -29.02
N PHE A 720 -33.02 0.35 -28.96
CA PHE A 720 -32.84 1.78 -29.17
C PHE A 720 -32.17 2.08 -30.52
N PRO A 721 -32.48 3.21 -31.17
CA PRO A 721 -31.80 3.62 -32.40
C PRO A 721 -30.31 3.92 -32.16
N ALA A 722 -29.48 3.75 -33.19
CA ALA A 722 -28.08 4.16 -33.12
C ALA A 722 -27.94 5.68 -32.87
N PRO A 723 -26.93 6.14 -32.12
CA PRO A 723 -26.68 7.57 -31.93
C PRO A 723 -26.48 8.30 -33.26
N SER A 724 -27.19 9.42 -33.45
CA SER A 724 -27.06 10.25 -34.66
C SER A 724 -25.84 11.18 -34.64
N ASP A 725 -25.25 11.42 -33.47
CA ASP A 725 -24.07 12.28 -33.33
C ASP A 725 -22.79 11.54 -33.78
N LEU A 726 -22.32 11.88 -34.98
CA LEU A 726 -21.13 11.27 -35.58
C LEU A 726 -19.84 11.54 -34.80
N ARG A 727 -19.81 12.55 -33.90
CA ARG A 727 -18.64 12.83 -33.06
C ARG A 727 -18.28 11.66 -32.15
N LEU A 728 -19.25 10.82 -31.78
CA LEU A 728 -19.02 9.59 -31.02
C LEU A 728 -18.10 8.61 -31.76
N PHE A 729 -18.10 8.64 -33.10
CA PHE A 729 -17.44 7.68 -33.98
C PHE A 729 -16.24 8.26 -34.75
N ALA A 730 -15.97 9.56 -34.62
CA ALA A 730 -14.88 10.24 -35.31
C ALA A 730 -13.52 9.55 -35.02
N ASP A 731 -12.71 9.34 -36.06
CA ASP A 731 -11.41 8.65 -36.02
C ASP A 731 -11.43 7.17 -35.60
N VAL A 732 -12.57 6.60 -35.17
CA VAL A 732 -12.66 5.20 -34.70
C VAL A 732 -13.45 4.28 -35.61
N ARG A 733 -14.29 4.79 -36.51
CA ARG A 733 -14.87 3.99 -37.61
C ARG A 733 -14.05 4.14 -38.88
N ASP A 734 -13.97 3.06 -39.65
CA ASP A 734 -13.33 3.13 -40.95
C ASP A 734 -14.25 3.89 -41.91
N SER A 735 -13.68 4.76 -42.75
CA SER A 735 -14.43 5.58 -43.72
C SER A 735 -15.18 4.74 -44.79
N SER A 736 -14.95 3.42 -44.78
CA SER A 736 -15.51 2.42 -45.69
C SER A 736 -16.78 1.70 -45.13
N GLU A 737 -17.08 1.82 -43.84
CA GLU A 737 -18.29 1.23 -43.24
C GLU A 737 -19.53 2.09 -43.59
N LYS A 738 -20.17 1.80 -44.72
CA LYS A 738 -21.47 2.35 -45.08
C LYS A 738 -22.50 2.05 -43.98
N GLN A 739 -23.19 3.07 -43.49
CA GLN A 739 -24.40 2.90 -42.69
C GLN A 739 -25.41 2.02 -43.45
N PRO A 740 -26.14 1.11 -42.76
CA PRO A 740 -27.36 0.54 -43.35
C PRO A 740 -28.31 1.70 -43.64
N SER A 741 -28.76 1.81 -44.89
CA SER A 741 -29.77 2.80 -45.28
C SER A 741 -31.01 2.61 -44.42
N ALA A 742 -31.52 3.70 -43.86
CA ALA A 742 -32.87 3.75 -43.33
C ALA A 742 -33.84 3.55 -44.50
N GLU A 743 -34.46 2.38 -44.56
CA GLU A 743 -35.75 2.16 -45.23
C GLU A 743 -36.83 2.01 -44.16
#